data_AF-A0A9Q5XW62-F1
#
_entry.id   AF-A0A9Q5XW62-F1
#
_cell.length_a   1.000
_cell.length_b   1.000
_cell.length_c   1.000
_cell.angle_alpha   90.00
_cell.angle_beta   90.00
_cell.angle_gamma   90.00
#
_symmetry.space_group_name_H-M   'P 1'
#
loop_
_entity.id
_entity.type
_entity.pdbx_description
1 polymer ?
#
loop_
_entity_poly.entity_id
_entity_poly.type
_entity_poly.pdbx_seq_one_letter_code
_entity_poly.pdbx_strand_id
1 'polypeptide(L)'
;MNKFIAAEAAECIGCHACEIACAVAHNQENWPLSHSDFRPRIHVVGKGQAANPVACHHCNNAPCVTACPVNALTFQSDSVQLDEQKCIGCKRCAIACPFGVVEMVDTIAQKCDLCNQRSSGTQACIEVCPTQALRLMDDKGLQQIKVARQRKTAAGKASSDAQPSRSAALLPVNSRKGADKISASERKTHFGEIYCGLDPQQATYESDRCVYCAEKANCNWHCPLHNAIPDYIRLVQEGKIIEAAELCHQTSSLPEICGRVCPQDRLCEGACTLKDHSGAVSIGNLERYITDTALAMGWRPDVSKVVPRIEKVAVIGAGPAGLGCADILARAGVQVDVFDRHPEIGGMLTFGIPPFKLDKTVLSQRREIFTAMGIDFHLNCEIGRDITFSDLTSEYDAVFIGVGTYGMMRADLPHEDAPGVIQALPFLTAHTRQLMGLPESEEYPLTDVEGKRVVVLGGGDTTMDCLRTSIRLNAASVTCAYRRDEVSMPGSRKEVVNAREEGVEFQFNVQPQYIACDEDGRLTAVGLIRTAMGEPGPDGRRRPRPVAGSEFELPADVLIMAFGFQAHAMPWLQGSGIKLDKWGLIQTGDVGYLPTQTHLKKVFAGGDAVHGADLVVTAMAAGRQAARDMLTLFDTKAS
;
A
#
# COMPACT_ATOMS: atom_id res chain seq x y z
N MET A 1 -16.20 -27.32 33.32
CA MET A 1 -16.81 -26.08 32.78
C MET A 1 -16.12 -25.74 31.47
N ASN A 2 -16.73 -24.91 30.63
CA ASN A 2 -16.12 -24.50 29.37
C ASN A 2 -14.86 -23.65 29.57
N LYS A 3 -13.93 -23.74 28.61
CA LYS A 3 -12.79 -22.83 28.46
C LYS A 3 -13.12 -21.74 27.45
N PHE A 4 -12.61 -20.53 27.68
CA PHE A 4 -12.75 -19.43 26.73
C PHE A 4 -11.64 -18.40 26.91
N ILE A 5 -11.44 -17.56 25.90
CA ILE A 5 -10.53 -16.42 26.00
C ILE A 5 -11.27 -15.27 26.66
N ALA A 6 -10.75 -14.78 27.78
CA ALA A 6 -11.23 -13.57 28.44
C ALA A 6 -10.30 -12.40 28.13
N ALA A 7 -10.88 -11.24 27.85
CA ALA A 7 -10.17 -9.99 27.65
C ALA A 7 -10.35 -9.04 28.83
N GLU A 8 -9.26 -8.44 29.30
CA GLU A 8 -9.26 -7.32 30.24
C GLU A 8 -9.18 -6.02 29.42
N ALA A 9 -10.34 -5.44 29.10
CA ALA A 9 -10.46 -4.31 28.17
C ALA A 9 -9.57 -3.11 28.54
N ALA A 10 -9.40 -2.82 29.85
CA ALA A 10 -8.55 -1.73 30.33
C ALA A 10 -7.04 -1.91 30.02
N GLU A 11 -6.61 -3.15 29.74
CA GLU A 11 -5.23 -3.48 29.38
C GLU A 11 -5.04 -3.60 27.86
N CYS A 12 -6.11 -3.59 27.07
CA CYS A 12 -6.00 -3.69 25.62
C CYS A 12 -5.55 -2.35 25.02
N ILE A 13 -4.51 -2.40 24.18
CA ILE A 13 -3.99 -1.23 23.46
C ILE A 13 -4.44 -1.15 22.01
N GLY A 14 -5.33 -2.05 21.57
CA GLY A 14 -5.83 -2.08 20.20
C GLY A 14 -4.73 -2.35 19.14
N CYS A 15 -3.72 -3.16 19.45
CA CYS A 15 -2.62 -3.42 18.52
C CYS A 15 -2.90 -4.43 17.42
N HIS A 16 -4.03 -5.15 17.47
CA HIS A 16 -4.42 -6.21 16.53
C HIS A 16 -3.45 -7.41 16.41
N ALA A 17 -2.40 -7.48 17.25
CA ALA A 17 -1.45 -8.60 17.25
C ALA A 17 -2.15 -9.96 17.46
N CYS A 18 -3.21 -9.99 18.27
CA CYS A 18 -4.00 -11.19 18.51
C CYS A 18 -4.72 -11.72 17.26
N GLU A 19 -5.18 -10.84 16.36
CA GLU A 19 -5.82 -11.21 15.10
C GLU A 19 -4.79 -11.82 14.16
N ILE A 20 -3.65 -11.15 14.01
CA ILE A 20 -2.55 -11.59 13.14
C ILE A 20 -2.05 -12.95 13.58
N ALA A 21 -1.74 -13.14 14.87
CA ALA A 21 -1.30 -14.44 15.37
C ALA A 21 -2.36 -15.53 15.21
N CYS A 22 -3.64 -15.19 15.32
CA CYS A 22 -4.73 -16.14 15.07
C CYS A 22 -4.81 -16.55 13.59
N ALA A 23 -4.66 -15.60 12.67
CA ALA A 23 -4.64 -15.87 11.24
C ALA A 23 -3.43 -16.74 10.86
N VAL A 24 -2.22 -16.42 11.35
CA VAL A 24 -0.99 -17.19 11.14
C VAL A 24 -1.15 -18.63 11.67
N ALA A 25 -1.63 -18.79 12.89
CA ALA A 25 -1.84 -20.12 13.48
C ALA A 25 -2.82 -20.99 12.69
N HIS A 26 -3.80 -20.37 12.03
CA HIS A 26 -4.77 -21.08 11.19
C HIS A 26 -4.43 -21.10 9.71
N ASN A 27 -3.26 -20.57 9.34
CA ASN A 27 -2.65 -20.66 8.03
C ASN A 27 -1.40 -21.55 8.06
N GLN A 28 -1.43 -22.62 8.85
CA GLN A 28 -0.33 -23.57 9.02
C GLN A 28 0.98 -22.92 9.50
N GLU A 29 0.87 -21.92 10.38
CA GLU A 29 1.98 -21.09 10.85
C GLU A 29 2.67 -20.25 9.73
N ASN A 30 2.07 -20.19 8.54
CA ASN A 30 2.55 -19.33 7.47
C ASN A 30 1.98 -17.92 7.60
N TRP A 31 2.82 -16.95 7.26
CA TRP A 31 2.37 -15.56 7.13
C TRP A 31 1.28 -15.48 6.05
N PRO A 32 0.12 -14.87 6.33
CA PRO A 32 -0.87 -14.62 5.28
C PRO A 32 -0.23 -13.72 4.23
N LEU A 33 -0.47 -13.97 2.94
CA LEU A 33 0.06 -13.13 1.84
C LEU A 33 -1.05 -12.36 1.13
N SER A 34 -2.29 -12.69 1.42
CA SER A 34 -3.47 -12.07 0.83
C SER A 34 -4.56 -11.85 1.87
N HIS A 35 -5.50 -10.95 1.55
CA HIS A 35 -6.69 -10.76 2.38
C HIS A 35 -7.52 -12.04 2.53
N SER A 36 -7.51 -12.94 1.54
CA SER A 36 -8.21 -14.22 1.65
C SER A 36 -7.56 -15.17 2.65
N ASP A 37 -6.25 -15.05 2.90
CA ASP A 37 -5.54 -15.88 3.89
C ASP A 37 -5.69 -15.32 5.31
N PHE A 38 -6.00 -14.02 5.43
CA PHE A 38 -6.18 -13.34 6.70
C PHE A 38 -7.58 -13.60 7.29
N ARG A 39 -7.74 -14.77 7.94
CA ARG A 39 -9.00 -15.24 8.52
C ARG A 39 -8.87 -15.41 10.06
N PRO A 40 -8.70 -14.33 10.83
CA PRO A 40 -8.63 -14.40 12.28
C PRO A 40 -9.97 -14.85 12.87
N ARG A 41 -9.92 -15.52 14.03
CA ARG A 41 -11.11 -16.04 14.75
C ARG A 41 -11.35 -15.33 16.09
N ILE A 42 -10.62 -14.25 16.30
CA ILE A 42 -10.70 -13.27 17.38
C ILE A 42 -10.62 -11.90 16.72
N HIS A 43 -11.44 -10.94 17.17
CA HIS A 43 -11.52 -9.62 16.55
C HIS A 43 -11.44 -8.53 17.60
N VAL A 44 -10.63 -7.52 17.36
CA VAL A 44 -10.56 -6.30 18.17
C VAL A 44 -11.64 -5.34 17.68
N VAL A 45 -12.65 -5.12 18.52
CA VAL A 45 -13.72 -4.14 18.25
C VAL A 45 -13.44 -2.83 18.99
N GLY A 46 -13.95 -1.72 18.46
CA GLY A 46 -13.65 -0.39 19.00
C GLY A 46 -12.30 0.14 18.51
N LYS A 47 -11.90 1.32 19.01
CA LYS A 47 -10.64 1.99 18.62
C LYS A 47 -9.97 2.63 19.84
N GLY A 48 -8.65 2.74 19.78
CA GLY A 48 -7.84 3.36 20.84
C GLY A 48 -8.11 2.75 22.21
N GLN A 49 -8.38 3.61 23.21
CA GLN A 49 -8.65 3.20 24.59
C GLN A 49 -9.98 2.43 24.78
N ALA A 50 -10.85 2.40 23.78
CA ALA A 50 -12.10 1.62 23.79
C ALA A 50 -11.96 0.27 23.07
N ALA A 51 -10.75 -0.11 22.64
CA ALA A 51 -10.52 -1.36 21.94
C ALA A 51 -10.72 -2.58 22.86
N ASN A 52 -11.49 -3.57 22.41
CA ASN A 52 -11.73 -4.80 23.15
C ASN A 52 -11.69 -6.01 22.22
N PRO A 53 -10.84 -7.01 22.47
CA PRO A 53 -10.86 -8.27 21.73
C PRO A 53 -12.11 -9.10 22.08
N VAL A 54 -12.71 -9.69 21.08
CA VAL A 54 -13.92 -10.53 21.19
C VAL A 54 -13.66 -11.84 20.46
N ALA A 55 -13.95 -12.96 21.13
CA ALA A 55 -13.80 -14.32 20.60
C ALA A 55 -14.94 -15.22 21.09
N CYS A 56 -15.01 -16.45 20.57
CA CYS A 56 -15.99 -17.44 21.04
C CYS A 56 -15.86 -17.69 22.55
N HIS A 57 -16.98 -17.62 23.27
CA HIS A 57 -17.07 -17.97 24.69
C HIS A 57 -17.26 -19.47 24.94
N HIS A 58 -17.41 -20.29 23.89
CA HIS A 58 -17.64 -21.74 23.99
C HIS A 58 -18.69 -22.13 25.04
N CYS A 59 -19.85 -21.47 25.05
CA CYS A 59 -20.85 -21.58 26.11
C CYS A 59 -21.24 -23.04 26.42
N ASN A 60 -21.41 -23.39 27.71
CA ASN A 60 -21.89 -24.73 28.09
C ASN A 60 -23.27 -25.06 27.48
N ASN A 61 -24.16 -24.08 27.42
CA ASN A 61 -25.44 -24.17 26.71
C ASN A 61 -25.37 -23.34 25.42
N ALA A 62 -24.59 -23.81 24.45
CA ALA A 62 -24.30 -23.08 23.22
C ALA A 62 -25.50 -23.07 22.24
N PRO A 63 -26.16 -21.93 21.98
CA PRO A 63 -27.28 -21.88 21.04
C PRO A 63 -26.87 -22.24 19.61
N CYS A 64 -25.60 -21.97 19.25
CA CYS A 64 -25.06 -22.33 17.94
C CYS A 64 -24.94 -23.84 17.71
N VAL A 65 -24.79 -24.64 18.78
CA VAL A 65 -24.83 -26.11 18.73
C VAL A 65 -26.28 -26.56 18.51
N THR A 66 -27.21 -26.07 19.35
CA THR A 66 -28.65 -26.42 19.26
C THR A 66 -29.27 -26.04 17.91
N ALA A 67 -28.84 -24.93 17.32
CA ALA A 67 -29.35 -24.44 16.03
C ALA A 67 -28.77 -25.19 14.82
N CYS A 68 -27.72 -26.00 15.00
CA CYS A 68 -27.04 -26.69 13.90
C CYS A 68 -27.82 -27.95 13.48
N PRO A 69 -28.45 -28.00 12.29
CA PRO A 69 -29.31 -29.12 11.90
C PRO A 69 -28.54 -30.40 11.54
N VAL A 70 -27.24 -30.28 11.30
CA VAL A 70 -26.35 -31.35 10.82
C VAL A 70 -25.30 -31.74 11.87
N ASN A 71 -25.42 -31.20 13.09
CA ASN A 71 -24.47 -31.44 14.19
C ASN A 71 -23.00 -31.18 13.81
N ALA A 72 -22.76 -30.19 12.94
CA ALA A 72 -21.40 -29.74 12.60
C ALA A 72 -20.74 -29.03 13.79
N LEU A 73 -21.51 -28.32 14.63
CA LEU A 73 -21.02 -27.78 15.89
C LEU A 73 -21.39 -28.72 17.03
N THR A 74 -20.41 -29.11 17.85
CA THR A 74 -20.60 -29.99 19.01
C THR A 74 -19.80 -29.50 20.20
N PHE A 75 -20.26 -29.79 21.42
CA PHE A 75 -19.47 -29.53 22.62
C PHE A 75 -18.54 -30.72 22.87
N GLN A 76 -17.23 -30.49 22.86
CA GLN A 76 -16.20 -31.52 23.02
C GLN A 76 -15.27 -31.13 24.17
N SER A 77 -15.15 -32.03 25.16
CA SER A 77 -14.39 -31.81 26.40
C SER A 77 -14.87 -30.58 27.17
N ASP A 78 -14.33 -29.41 26.85
CA ASP A 78 -14.53 -28.13 27.53
C ASP A 78 -14.73 -26.97 26.53
N SER A 79 -14.97 -27.26 25.24
CA SER A 79 -15.15 -26.22 24.24
C SER A 79 -16.10 -26.64 23.11
N VAL A 80 -16.78 -25.67 22.51
CA VAL A 80 -17.55 -25.91 21.28
C VAL A 80 -16.59 -26.03 20.11
N GLN A 81 -16.70 -27.09 19.32
CA GLN A 81 -15.85 -27.40 18.16
C GLN A 81 -16.69 -27.57 16.90
N LEU A 82 -16.09 -27.19 15.75
CA LEU A 82 -16.70 -27.30 14.44
C LEU A 82 -16.06 -28.46 13.68
N ASP A 83 -16.90 -29.32 13.12
CA ASP A 83 -16.57 -30.29 12.10
C ASP A 83 -16.90 -29.68 10.73
N GLU A 84 -15.87 -29.21 10.03
CA GLU A 84 -16.02 -28.51 8.75
C GLU A 84 -16.64 -29.41 7.66
N GLN A 85 -16.39 -30.72 7.71
CA GLN A 85 -16.92 -31.68 6.72
C GLN A 85 -18.43 -31.85 6.80
N LYS A 86 -19.03 -31.56 7.96
CA LYS A 86 -20.48 -31.60 8.16
C LYS A 86 -21.15 -30.25 7.92
N CYS A 87 -20.39 -29.16 7.83
CA CYS A 87 -20.96 -27.83 7.73
C CYS A 87 -21.61 -27.61 6.36
N ILE A 88 -22.93 -27.42 6.35
CA ILE A 88 -23.70 -27.16 5.12
C ILE A 88 -23.92 -25.66 4.83
N GLY A 89 -23.25 -24.77 5.57
CA GLY A 89 -23.33 -23.33 5.32
C GLY A 89 -24.68 -22.66 5.55
N CYS A 90 -25.60 -23.27 6.31
CA CYS A 90 -26.97 -22.76 6.50
C CYS A 90 -27.09 -21.49 7.36
N LYS A 91 -25.97 -20.98 7.92
CA LYS A 91 -25.84 -19.74 8.71
C LYS A 91 -26.65 -19.66 10.02
N ARG A 92 -27.38 -20.71 10.39
CA ARG A 92 -28.18 -20.74 11.64
C ARG A 92 -27.33 -20.51 12.89
N CYS A 93 -26.11 -21.06 12.92
CA CYS A 93 -25.17 -20.89 14.03
C CYS A 93 -24.69 -19.44 14.18
N ALA A 94 -24.48 -18.72 13.07
CA ALA A 94 -24.13 -17.31 13.06
C ALA A 94 -25.27 -16.46 13.66
N ILE A 95 -26.51 -16.69 13.20
CA ILE A 95 -27.70 -15.99 13.71
C ILE A 95 -27.97 -16.31 15.19
N ALA A 96 -27.77 -17.57 15.60
CA ALA A 96 -28.02 -18.01 16.96
C ALA A 96 -26.96 -17.54 17.97
N CYS A 97 -25.80 -17.07 17.52
CA CYS A 97 -24.73 -16.65 18.41
C CYS A 97 -25.07 -15.30 19.08
N PRO A 98 -25.28 -15.25 20.41
CA PRO A 98 -25.65 -14.00 21.07
C PRO A 98 -24.50 -12.98 21.13
N PHE A 99 -23.27 -13.41 20.85
CA PHE A 99 -22.08 -12.56 20.84
C PHE A 99 -21.64 -12.14 19.44
N GLY A 100 -22.27 -12.66 18.38
CA GLY A 100 -21.94 -12.32 16.99
C GLY A 100 -20.54 -12.78 16.52
N VAL A 101 -19.94 -13.77 17.18
CA VAL A 101 -18.55 -14.22 16.93
C VAL A 101 -18.42 -15.46 16.04
N VAL A 102 -19.54 -15.92 15.48
CA VAL A 102 -19.55 -17.00 14.49
C VAL A 102 -19.70 -16.36 13.12
N GLU A 103 -18.63 -16.39 12.34
CA GLU A 103 -18.59 -15.81 11.00
C GLU A 103 -18.83 -16.89 9.95
N MET A 104 -19.23 -16.48 8.74
CA MET A 104 -19.33 -17.38 7.61
C MET A 104 -18.23 -17.00 6.62
N VAL A 105 -17.26 -17.89 6.46
CA VAL A 105 -16.18 -17.70 5.50
C VAL A 105 -16.39 -18.65 4.34
N ASP A 106 -16.53 -18.08 3.14
CA ASP A 106 -17.04 -18.77 1.96
C ASP A 106 -18.42 -19.38 2.25
N THR A 107 -18.51 -20.69 2.44
CA THR A 107 -19.72 -21.43 2.80
C THR A 107 -19.61 -22.14 4.16
N ILE A 108 -18.50 -21.99 4.88
CA ILE A 108 -18.21 -22.70 6.12
C ILE A 108 -18.28 -21.74 7.30
N ALA A 109 -18.83 -22.19 8.42
CA ALA A 109 -18.84 -21.40 9.65
C ALA A 109 -17.42 -21.32 10.22
N GLN A 110 -17.05 -20.20 10.84
CA GLN A 110 -15.77 -20.02 11.50
C GLN A 110 -15.98 -19.40 12.88
N LYS A 111 -15.22 -19.85 13.87
CA LYS A 111 -15.19 -19.32 15.24
C LYS A 111 -13.92 -19.77 15.94
N CYS A 112 -13.52 -19.09 17.01
CA CYS A 112 -12.40 -19.55 17.84
C CYS A 112 -12.59 -21.04 18.21
N ASP A 113 -11.51 -21.81 18.08
CA ASP A 113 -11.39 -23.24 18.40
C ASP A 113 -10.41 -23.49 19.57
N LEU A 114 -9.94 -22.41 20.21
CA LEU A 114 -8.88 -22.37 21.22
C LEU A 114 -7.54 -22.93 20.73
N CYS A 115 -7.26 -22.81 19.44
CA CYS A 115 -6.05 -23.35 18.81
C CYS A 115 -5.86 -24.85 19.08
N ASN A 116 -6.95 -25.63 19.08
CA ASN A 116 -6.94 -27.06 19.44
C ASN A 116 -6.02 -27.92 18.56
N GLN A 117 -5.66 -27.45 17.37
CA GLN A 117 -4.74 -28.11 16.44
C GLN A 117 -3.27 -27.69 16.60
N ARG A 118 -2.96 -26.64 17.39
CA ARG A 118 -1.57 -26.22 17.63
C ARG A 118 -0.87 -27.17 18.59
N SER A 119 0.34 -27.58 18.23
CA SER A 119 1.18 -28.48 19.03
C SER A 119 1.72 -27.85 20.32
N SER A 120 1.84 -26.52 20.38
CA SER A 120 2.34 -25.79 21.57
C SER A 120 1.39 -25.89 22.77
N GLY A 121 0.11 -26.20 22.55
CA GLY A 121 -0.93 -26.17 23.59
C GLY A 121 -1.31 -24.76 24.07
N THR A 122 -0.71 -23.70 23.50
CA THR A 122 -0.98 -22.29 23.82
C THR A 122 -1.80 -21.62 22.73
N GLN A 123 -2.74 -20.75 23.13
CA GLN A 123 -3.50 -19.94 22.18
C GLN A 123 -2.62 -18.82 21.64
N ALA A 124 -2.44 -18.76 20.32
CA ALA A 124 -1.56 -17.81 19.64
C ALA A 124 -1.84 -16.34 20.02
N CYS A 125 -3.12 -15.99 20.15
CA CYS A 125 -3.53 -14.64 20.52
C CYS A 125 -3.14 -14.24 21.95
N ILE A 126 -3.09 -15.20 22.89
CA ILE A 126 -2.66 -14.96 24.27
C ILE A 126 -1.15 -14.80 24.32
N GLU A 127 -0.44 -15.69 23.64
CA GLU A 127 1.02 -15.75 23.58
C GLU A 127 1.65 -14.44 23.07
N VAL A 128 1.05 -13.84 22.03
CA VAL A 128 1.56 -12.60 21.42
C VAL A 128 1.10 -11.32 22.12
N CYS A 129 0.20 -11.37 23.11
CA CYS A 129 -0.42 -10.18 23.68
C CYS A 129 0.57 -9.36 24.53
N PRO A 130 1.02 -8.16 24.09
CA PRO A 130 2.13 -7.45 24.74
C PRO A 130 1.78 -6.95 26.15
N THR A 131 0.50 -6.63 26.39
CA THR A 131 0.00 -6.22 27.73
C THR A 131 -0.53 -7.38 28.56
N GLN A 132 -0.61 -8.59 27.99
CA GLN A 132 -1.29 -9.74 28.58
C GLN A 132 -2.75 -9.43 28.97
N ALA A 133 -3.43 -8.62 28.15
CA ALA A 133 -4.85 -8.35 28.25
C ALA A 133 -5.71 -9.60 28.00
N LEU A 134 -5.17 -10.60 27.31
CA LEU A 134 -5.86 -11.86 26.99
C LEU A 134 -5.42 -12.98 27.92
N ARG A 135 -6.38 -13.75 28.44
CA ARG A 135 -6.12 -14.92 29.28
C ARG A 135 -7.07 -16.06 28.95
N LEU A 136 -6.58 -17.29 29.09
CA LEU A 136 -7.42 -18.47 28.99
C LEU A 136 -8.15 -18.61 30.33
N MET A 137 -9.47 -18.56 30.28
CA MET A 137 -10.33 -18.72 31.45
C MET A 137 -10.83 -20.15 31.52
N ASP A 138 -10.64 -20.76 32.67
CA ASP A 138 -11.15 -22.09 33.02
C ASP A 138 -11.76 -22.08 34.43
N ASP A 139 -12.19 -23.25 34.91
CA ASP A 139 -12.74 -23.43 36.25
C ASP A 139 -11.82 -22.85 37.35
N LYS A 140 -10.51 -23.07 37.25
CA LYS A 140 -9.54 -22.62 38.25
C LYS A 140 -9.38 -21.10 38.20
N GLY A 141 -9.26 -20.52 37.01
CA GLY A 141 -9.16 -19.07 36.81
C GLY A 141 -10.37 -18.33 37.35
N LEU A 142 -11.58 -18.83 37.11
CA LEU A 142 -12.81 -18.23 37.63
C LEU A 142 -12.87 -18.27 39.16
N GLN A 143 -12.47 -19.39 39.78
CA GLN A 143 -12.41 -19.50 41.24
C GLN A 143 -11.37 -18.55 41.85
N GLN A 144 -10.21 -18.39 41.22
CA GLN A 144 -9.19 -17.45 41.68
C GLN A 144 -9.71 -16.01 41.66
N ILE A 145 -10.38 -15.60 40.58
CA ILE A 145 -11.00 -14.26 40.47
C ILE A 145 -12.08 -14.08 41.53
N LYS A 146 -12.93 -15.09 41.75
CA LYS A 146 -13.98 -15.07 42.77
C LYS A 146 -13.39 -14.87 44.17
N VAL A 147 -12.37 -15.65 44.53
CA VAL A 147 -11.68 -15.55 45.83
C VAL A 147 -10.98 -14.19 45.99
N ALA A 148 -10.33 -13.70 44.94
CA ALA A 148 -9.68 -12.38 44.96
C ALA A 148 -10.69 -11.25 45.18
N ARG A 149 -11.85 -11.29 44.50
CA ARG A 149 -12.95 -10.33 44.69
C ARG A 149 -13.52 -10.40 46.11
N GLN A 150 -13.77 -11.61 46.64
CA GLN A 150 -14.24 -11.80 48.01
C GLN A 150 -13.27 -11.23 49.05
N ARG A 151 -11.97 -11.49 48.90
CA ARG A 151 -10.92 -10.92 49.77
C ARG A 151 -10.88 -9.39 49.69
N LYS A 152 -10.99 -8.81 48.49
CA LYS A 152 -10.99 -7.36 48.28
C LYS A 152 -12.20 -6.69 48.93
N THR A 153 -13.39 -7.26 48.74
CA THR A 153 -14.64 -6.77 49.39
C THR A 153 -14.56 -6.89 50.91
N ALA A 154 -14.07 -8.01 51.44
CA ALA A 154 -13.91 -8.22 52.88
C ALA A 154 -12.91 -7.25 53.53
N ALA A 155 -11.87 -6.82 52.80
CA ALA A 155 -10.86 -5.88 53.28
C ALA A 155 -11.33 -4.41 53.30
N GLY A 156 -12.56 -4.09 52.87
CA GLY A 156 -13.10 -2.72 52.86
C GLY A 156 -12.37 -1.75 51.93
N LYS A 157 -11.44 -2.22 51.10
CA LYS A 157 -10.72 -1.40 50.14
C LYS A 157 -11.65 -1.02 48.98
N ALA A 158 -12.11 0.23 48.96
CA ALA A 158 -12.59 0.85 47.74
C ALA A 158 -11.49 0.77 46.67
N SER A 159 -11.90 0.68 45.40
CA SER A 159 -11.02 0.39 44.26
C SER A 159 -10.02 1.53 43.95
N SER A 160 -9.04 1.80 44.81
CA SER A 160 -8.04 2.87 44.60
C SER A 160 -6.59 2.40 44.49
N ASP A 161 -6.27 1.17 44.87
CA ASP A 161 -4.92 0.60 44.64
C ASP A 161 -4.92 -0.20 43.33
N ALA A 162 -5.11 0.48 42.19
CA ALA A 162 -4.79 -0.14 40.91
C ALA A 162 -3.25 -0.15 40.77
N GLN A 163 -2.66 -1.35 40.66
CA GLN A 163 -1.30 -1.44 40.14
C GLN A 163 -1.25 -0.68 38.80
N PRO A 164 -0.14 0.02 38.47
CA PRO A 164 -0.03 0.70 37.19
C PRO A 164 -0.35 -0.29 36.07
N SER A 165 -1.32 0.07 35.21
CA SER A 165 -1.75 -0.80 34.13
C SER A 165 -0.57 -1.06 33.20
N ARG A 166 -0.48 -2.28 32.67
CA ARG A 166 0.57 -2.64 31.71
C ARG A 166 0.38 -1.86 30.42
N SER A 167 -0.87 -1.54 30.08
CA SER A 167 -1.20 -0.57 29.03
C SER A 167 -0.58 0.82 29.29
N ALA A 168 -0.60 1.31 30.53
CA ALA A 168 0.00 2.60 30.90
C ALA A 168 1.54 2.58 30.97
N ALA A 169 2.19 1.42 30.95
CA ALA A 169 3.63 1.33 30.75
C ALA A 169 4.04 1.47 29.27
N LEU A 170 3.17 1.04 28.35
CA LEU A 170 3.43 1.07 26.91
C LEU A 170 2.90 2.34 26.21
N LEU A 171 1.83 2.95 26.72
CA LEU A 171 1.10 4.02 26.01
C LEU A 171 1.35 5.49 26.39
N PRO A 172 2.19 5.90 27.36
CA PRO A 172 2.59 7.30 27.48
C PRO A 172 3.77 7.57 26.55
N VAL A 173 3.51 7.55 25.25
CA VAL A 173 4.50 7.83 24.21
C VAL A 173 4.40 9.29 23.81
N ASN A 174 5.53 9.98 23.70
CA ASN A 174 5.58 11.36 23.23
C ASN A 174 4.82 11.54 21.89
N SER A 175 4.30 12.75 21.65
CA SER A 175 3.60 13.07 20.40
C SER A 175 4.53 12.97 19.19
N ARG A 176 3.99 12.56 18.04
CA ARG A 176 4.73 12.58 16.78
C ARG A 176 5.28 13.99 16.48
N LYS A 177 6.56 14.07 16.10
CA LYS A 177 7.16 15.27 15.50
C LYS A 177 7.28 15.11 13.99
N GLY A 178 7.75 13.95 13.53
CA GLY A 178 7.98 13.68 12.11
C GLY A 178 9.17 14.47 11.55
N ALA A 179 9.26 14.51 10.22
CA ALA A 179 10.30 15.26 9.52
C ALA A 179 9.96 16.75 9.39
N ASP A 180 10.99 17.58 9.46
CA ASP A 180 10.87 19.02 9.19
C ASP A 180 10.51 19.27 7.73
N LYS A 181 9.69 20.31 7.53
CA LYS A 181 9.19 20.73 6.23
C LYS A 181 9.69 22.13 5.92
N ILE A 182 10.26 22.32 4.74
CA ILE A 182 10.71 23.63 4.25
C ILE A 182 9.51 24.58 4.19
N SER A 183 9.72 25.86 4.50
CA SER A 183 8.66 26.88 4.49
C SER A 183 7.97 26.98 3.12
N ALA A 184 6.68 27.30 3.10
CA ALA A 184 5.92 27.40 1.84
C ALA A 184 6.48 28.48 0.89
N SER A 185 6.93 29.61 1.45
CA SER A 185 7.55 30.71 0.70
C SER A 185 8.85 30.31 0.01
N GLU A 186 9.63 29.43 0.63
CA GLU A 186 10.92 28.97 0.11
C GLU A 186 10.73 27.82 -0.88
N ARG A 187 10.01 26.77 -0.49
CA ARG A 187 9.89 25.53 -1.27
C ARG A 187 9.15 25.68 -2.60
N LYS A 188 8.42 26.79 -2.80
CA LYS A 188 7.76 27.11 -4.07
C LYS A 188 8.72 27.67 -5.12
N THR A 189 9.95 28.03 -4.73
CA THR A 189 10.94 28.66 -5.63
C THR A 189 11.87 27.63 -6.31
N HIS A 190 11.79 26.36 -5.93
CA HIS A 190 12.65 25.30 -6.46
C HIS A 190 11.92 23.95 -6.54
N PHE A 191 12.56 22.99 -7.23
CA PHE A 191 12.08 21.62 -7.39
C PHE A 191 12.76 20.61 -6.45
N GLY A 192 13.69 21.03 -5.58
CA GLY A 192 14.24 20.15 -4.52
C GLY A 192 13.18 19.61 -3.54
N GLU A 193 13.49 18.49 -2.89
CA GLU A 193 12.59 17.83 -1.93
C GLU A 193 12.16 18.76 -0.79
N ILE A 194 10.88 18.72 -0.42
CA ILE A 194 10.31 19.66 0.55
C ILE A 194 10.39 19.20 2.02
N TYR A 195 10.68 17.92 2.25
CA TYR A 195 10.87 17.35 3.58
C TYR A 195 12.33 17.02 3.80
N CYS A 196 12.89 17.54 4.88
CA CYS A 196 14.23 17.19 5.32
C CYS A 196 14.26 15.72 5.77
N GLY A 197 15.37 15.03 5.47
CA GLY A 197 15.64 13.74 6.12
C GLY A 197 15.74 13.93 7.64
N LEU A 198 15.43 12.88 8.41
CA LEU A 198 15.64 12.93 9.86
C LEU A 198 17.13 13.04 10.15
N ASP A 199 17.51 13.89 11.09
CA ASP A 199 18.83 13.80 11.72
C ASP A 199 18.89 12.63 12.74
N PRO A 200 20.07 12.27 13.26
CA PRO A 200 20.18 11.18 14.23
C PRO A 200 19.37 11.37 15.53
N GLN A 201 19.20 12.61 16.00
CA GLN A 201 18.40 12.91 17.20
C GLN A 201 16.91 12.74 16.91
N GLN A 202 16.44 13.22 15.76
CA GLN A 202 15.07 13.05 15.29
C GLN A 202 14.75 11.58 15.02
N ALA A 203 15.67 10.83 14.40
CA ALA A 203 15.52 9.41 14.15
C ALA A 203 15.45 8.62 15.46
N THR A 204 16.32 8.91 16.43
CA THR A 204 16.24 8.32 17.78
C THR A 204 14.89 8.62 18.40
N TYR A 205 14.48 9.89 18.44
CA TYR A 205 13.19 10.32 18.99
C TYR A 205 12.00 9.61 18.36
N GLU A 206 11.92 9.53 17.02
CA GLU A 206 10.80 8.87 16.35
C GLU A 206 10.87 7.34 16.50
N SER A 207 12.06 6.75 16.58
CA SER A 207 12.23 5.32 16.80
C SER A 207 11.83 4.89 18.22
N ASP A 208 12.18 5.66 19.25
CA ASP A 208 11.83 5.43 20.67
C ASP A 208 10.32 5.41 20.91
N ARG A 209 9.54 5.99 19.99
CA ARG A 209 8.09 5.96 20.05
C ARG A 209 7.52 4.59 19.71
N CYS A 210 8.25 3.71 19.02
CA CYS A 210 7.74 2.38 18.67
C CYS A 210 7.64 1.50 19.92
N VAL A 211 6.43 1.08 20.26
CA VAL A 211 6.14 0.26 21.46
C VAL A 211 6.42 -1.23 21.28
N TYR A 212 6.97 -1.63 20.11
CA TYR A 212 7.19 -3.04 19.74
C TYR A 212 5.98 -3.91 20.08
N CYS A 213 4.81 -3.61 19.50
CA CYS A 213 3.56 -4.25 19.93
C CYS A 213 3.49 -5.75 19.61
N ALA A 214 4.21 -6.22 18.61
CA ALA A 214 4.51 -7.61 18.30
C ALA A 214 5.66 -7.68 17.30
N GLU A 215 6.38 -8.80 17.21
CA GLU A 215 7.31 -9.07 16.09
C GLU A 215 6.54 -9.08 14.76
N LYS A 216 5.40 -9.77 14.75
CA LYS A 216 4.42 -9.77 13.66
C LYS A 216 3.32 -8.74 13.93
N ALA A 217 3.68 -7.47 13.73
CA ALA A 217 2.80 -6.35 14.01
C ALA A 217 1.84 -5.99 12.87
N ASN A 218 0.83 -5.18 13.20
CA ASN A 218 -0.17 -4.71 12.26
C ASN A 218 0.39 -3.80 11.16
N CYS A 219 1.45 -3.03 11.46
CA CYS A 219 2.16 -2.25 10.46
C CYS A 219 2.84 -3.13 9.40
N ASN A 220 3.36 -4.31 9.78
CA ASN A 220 3.94 -5.29 8.85
C ASN A 220 2.84 -5.81 7.91
N TRP A 221 1.70 -6.21 8.48
CA TRP A 221 0.60 -6.77 7.69
C TRP A 221 0.05 -5.77 6.67
N HIS A 222 -0.13 -4.51 7.06
CA HIS A 222 -0.64 -3.45 6.19
C HIS A 222 0.39 -2.87 5.22
N CYS A 223 1.65 -3.26 5.32
CA CYS A 223 2.64 -3.01 4.29
C CYS A 223 2.51 -4.11 3.22
N PRO A 224 2.29 -3.77 1.93
CA PRO A 224 2.15 -4.79 0.87
C PRO A 224 3.40 -5.66 0.65
N LEU A 225 4.57 -5.22 1.12
CA LEU A 225 5.81 -6.01 1.11
C LEU A 225 6.03 -6.83 2.39
N HIS A 226 5.18 -6.62 3.39
CA HIS A 226 5.33 -7.19 4.73
C HIS A 226 6.67 -6.90 5.40
N ASN A 227 7.16 -5.65 5.26
CA ASN A 227 8.40 -5.19 5.88
C ASN A 227 8.42 -5.49 7.39
N ALA A 228 9.58 -5.88 7.91
CA ALA A 228 9.81 -6.17 9.33
C ALA A 228 9.96 -4.87 10.16
N ILE A 229 8.88 -4.07 10.20
CA ILE A 229 8.90 -2.68 10.67
C ILE A 229 9.36 -2.53 12.13
N PRO A 230 8.78 -3.25 13.12
CA PRO A 230 9.24 -3.17 14.50
C PRO A 230 10.72 -3.50 14.65
N ASP A 231 11.22 -4.47 13.88
CA ASP A 231 12.59 -4.97 14.00
C ASP A 231 13.61 -3.98 13.45
N TYR A 232 13.40 -3.42 12.26
CA TYR A 232 14.34 -2.42 11.76
C TYR A 232 14.27 -1.12 12.57
N ILE A 233 13.11 -0.77 13.15
CA ILE A 233 13.02 0.40 14.04
C ILE A 233 13.79 0.15 15.33
N ARG A 234 13.73 -1.06 15.89
CA ARG A 234 14.55 -1.45 17.04
C ARG A 234 16.04 -1.38 16.70
N LEU A 235 16.45 -1.77 15.50
CA LEU A 235 17.84 -1.62 15.06
C LEU A 235 18.26 -0.13 14.99
N VAL A 236 17.36 0.79 14.62
CA VAL A 236 17.62 2.24 14.72
C VAL A 236 17.81 2.68 16.18
N GLN A 237 16.98 2.20 17.11
CA GLN A 237 17.13 2.48 18.56
C GLN A 237 18.49 1.99 19.09
N GLU A 238 18.99 0.87 18.56
CA GLU A 238 20.29 0.29 18.90
C GLU A 238 21.47 0.94 18.15
N GLY A 239 21.22 1.90 17.24
CA GLY A 239 22.24 2.54 16.42
C GLY A 239 22.81 1.67 15.28
N LYS A 240 22.18 0.53 14.99
CA LYS A 240 22.58 -0.49 14.02
C LYS A 240 22.01 -0.22 12.64
N ILE A 241 22.44 0.89 12.02
CA ILE A 241 21.86 1.39 10.76
C ILE A 241 22.14 0.46 9.57
N ILE A 242 23.31 -0.16 9.51
CA ILE A 242 23.67 -1.10 8.43
C ILE A 242 22.78 -2.35 8.50
N GLU A 243 22.61 -2.92 9.68
CA GLU A 243 21.72 -4.06 9.89
C GLU A 243 20.25 -3.70 9.62
N ALA A 244 19.83 -2.48 9.98
CA ALA A 244 18.50 -1.99 9.64
C ALA A 244 18.30 -1.89 8.13
N ALA A 245 19.31 -1.40 7.39
CA ALA A 245 19.26 -1.30 5.94
C ALA A 245 19.22 -2.67 5.26
N GLU A 246 20.00 -3.65 5.73
CA GLU A 246 19.92 -5.04 5.27
C GLU A 246 18.49 -5.58 5.46
N LEU A 247 17.91 -5.38 6.64
CA LEU A 247 16.56 -5.86 6.93
C LEU A 247 15.49 -5.18 6.06
N CYS A 248 15.58 -3.87 5.83
CA CYS A 248 14.68 -3.17 4.89
C CYS A 248 14.77 -3.75 3.47
N HIS A 249 15.97 -4.10 3.00
CA HIS A 249 16.19 -4.60 1.65
C HIS A 249 15.83 -6.07 1.45
N GLN A 250 15.63 -6.85 2.52
CA GLN A 250 15.15 -8.23 2.40
C GLN A 250 13.74 -8.30 1.78
N THR A 251 12.86 -7.37 2.16
CA THR A 251 11.46 -7.33 1.71
C THR A 251 11.19 -6.24 0.67
N SER A 252 11.96 -5.16 0.64
CA SER A 252 11.80 -4.04 -0.29
C SER A 252 12.95 -3.92 -1.27
N SER A 253 12.65 -3.82 -2.57
CA SER A 253 13.68 -3.59 -3.60
C SER A 253 14.02 -2.10 -3.76
N LEU A 254 13.18 -1.20 -3.25
CA LEU A 254 13.27 0.27 -3.42
C LEU A 254 12.95 1.03 -2.11
N PRO A 255 13.51 0.67 -0.94
CA PRO A 255 13.08 1.23 0.35
C PRO A 255 13.32 2.75 0.48
N GLU A 256 14.37 3.30 -0.12
CA GLU A 256 14.64 4.74 -0.18
C GLU A 256 13.58 5.50 -0.97
N ILE A 257 12.92 4.86 -1.93
CA ILE A 257 11.80 5.46 -2.68
C ILE A 257 10.50 5.27 -1.90
N CYS A 258 10.23 4.06 -1.38
CA CYS A 258 9.02 3.76 -0.61
C CYS A 258 8.88 4.66 0.62
N GLY A 259 9.96 4.95 1.34
CA GLY A 259 9.96 5.87 2.48
C GLY A 259 9.52 7.30 2.11
N ARG A 260 9.70 7.71 0.85
CA ARG A 260 9.33 9.03 0.32
C ARG A 260 7.90 9.09 -0.21
N VAL A 261 7.48 8.08 -0.99
CA VAL A 261 6.29 8.17 -1.83
C VAL A 261 5.11 7.30 -1.41
N CYS A 262 5.30 6.30 -0.53
CA CYS A 262 4.18 5.49 -0.06
C CYS A 262 3.15 6.37 0.68
N PRO A 263 1.83 6.12 0.53
CA PRO A 263 0.81 6.79 1.33
C PRO A 263 0.72 6.12 2.70
N GLN A 264 1.69 6.38 3.58
CA GLN A 264 1.82 5.62 4.84
C GLN A 264 0.58 5.73 5.74
N ASP A 265 -0.16 6.84 5.67
CA ASP A 265 -1.41 7.07 6.41
C ASP A 265 -2.54 6.08 6.08
N ARG A 266 -2.44 5.42 4.91
CA ARG A 266 -3.34 4.37 4.43
C ARG A 266 -2.74 2.96 4.55
N LEU A 267 -1.44 2.88 4.85
CA LEU A 267 -0.68 1.64 4.95
C LEU A 267 -0.15 1.44 6.38
N CYS A 268 1.17 1.30 6.54
CA CYS A 268 1.83 0.97 7.79
C CYS A 268 1.58 1.97 8.94
N GLU A 269 1.64 3.28 8.69
CA GLU A 269 1.34 4.30 9.70
C GLU A 269 -0.17 4.38 9.96
N GLY A 270 -0.97 4.10 8.94
CA GLY A 270 -2.43 3.99 9.02
C GLY A 270 -2.91 2.90 9.97
N ALA A 271 -2.12 1.82 10.10
CA ALA A 271 -2.35 0.66 10.95
C ALA A 271 -1.55 0.68 12.26
N CYS A 272 -0.72 1.70 12.48
CA CYS A 272 0.11 1.82 13.68
C CYS A 272 -0.75 1.96 14.92
N THR A 273 -0.44 1.16 15.96
CA THR A 273 -1.15 1.18 17.25
C THR A 273 -1.22 2.57 17.87
N LEU A 274 -0.20 3.42 17.68
CA LEU A 274 -0.16 4.75 18.27
C LEU A 274 -0.94 5.83 17.52
N LYS A 275 -1.46 5.53 16.33
CA LYS A 275 -2.14 6.50 15.45
C LYS A 275 -3.22 7.30 16.18
N ASP A 276 -4.10 6.60 16.89
CA ASP A 276 -5.24 7.19 17.62
C ASP A 276 -4.88 7.58 19.08
N HIS A 277 -3.59 7.51 19.46
CA HIS A 277 -3.10 7.86 20.80
C HIS A 277 -2.21 9.11 20.76
N SER A 278 -0.96 8.98 20.31
CA SER A 278 0.02 10.08 20.25
C SER A 278 0.49 10.39 18.83
N GLY A 279 -0.23 9.85 17.82
CA GLY A 279 0.15 9.86 16.42
C GLY A 279 0.99 8.64 16.05
N ALA A 280 0.91 8.20 14.79
CA ALA A 280 1.67 7.04 14.33
C ALA A 280 3.19 7.26 14.48
N VAL A 281 3.95 6.18 14.61
CA VAL A 281 5.41 6.22 14.42
C VAL A 281 5.69 6.68 12.99
N SER A 282 6.69 7.55 12.78
CA SER A 282 7.03 8.08 11.44
C SER A 282 7.80 7.04 10.61
N ILE A 283 7.17 5.91 10.31
CA ILE A 283 7.76 4.72 9.68
C ILE A 283 8.41 5.08 8.34
N GLY A 284 7.74 5.86 7.49
CA GLY A 284 8.31 6.24 6.18
C GLY A 284 9.57 7.11 6.31
N ASN A 285 9.57 8.03 7.27
CA ASN A 285 10.74 8.87 7.54
C ASN A 285 11.91 8.08 8.15
N LEU A 286 11.63 7.08 8.99
CA LEU A 286 12.65 6.16 9.52
C LEU A 286 13.22 5.27 8.42
N GLU A 287 12.39 4.74 7.52
CA GLU A 287 12.85 3.95 6.35
C GLU A 287 13.76 4.78 5.44
N ARG A 288 13.38 6.05 5.17
CA ARG A 288 14.23 7.01 4.46
C ARG A 288 15.55 7.26 5.21
N TYR A 289 15.50 7.52 6.51
CA TYR A 289 16.70 7.77 7.32
C TYR A 289 17.67 6.58 7.28
N ILE A 290 17.16 5.36 7.47
CA ILE A 290 17.96 4.12 7.43
C ILE A 290 18.68 4.01 6.09
N THR A 291 17.93 4.13 5.00
CA THR A 291 18.44 3.89 3.65
C THR A 291 19.40 4.98 3.18
N ASP A 292 19.03 6.26 3.34
CA ASP A 292 19.90 7.39 2.98
C ASP A 292 21.21 7.35 3.79
N THR A 293 21.14 7.08 5.10
CA THR A 293 22.33 7.02 5.97
C THR A 293 23.22 5.82 5.65
N ALA A 294 22.64 4.63 5.46
CA ALA A 294 23.42 3.44 5.11
C ALA A 294 24.15 3.62 3.77
N LEU A 295 23.47 4.15 2.74
CA LEU A 295 24.08 4.43 1.45
C LEU A 295 25.24 5.43 1.56
N ALA A 296 25.09 6.46 2.40
CA ALA A 296 26.15 7.43 2.71
C ALA A 296 27.33 6.81 3.48
N MET A 297 27.07 5.80 4.31
CA MET A 297 28.10 4.99 4.99
C MET A 297 28.80 3.99 4.06
N GLY A 298 28.44 3.95 2.78
CA GLY A 298 29.02 3.05 1.78
C GLY A 298 28.35 1.68 1.71
N TRP A 299 27.20 1.49 2.38
CA TRP A 299 26.43 0.25 2.28
C TRP A 299 25.98 0.01 0.83
N ARG A 300 26.10 -1.24 0.39
CA ARG A 300 25.56 -1.75 -0.88
C ARG A 300 25.08 -3.18 -0.65
N PRO A 301 24.05 -3.66 -1.39
CA PRO A 301 23.65 -5.06 -1.33
C PRO A 301 24.81 -6.01 -1.64
N ASP A 302 25.05 -6.99 -0.77
CA ASP A 302 26.07 -8.01 -1.00
C ASP A 302 25.51 -9.16 -1.86
N VAL A 303 26.02 -9.29 -3.09
CA VAL A 303 25.73 -10.41 -4.01
C VAL A 303 26.92 -11.34 -4.20
N SER A 304 27.99 -11.20 -3.40
CA SER A 304 29.23 -11.99 -3.55
C SER A 304 29.04 -13.51 -3.36
N LYS A 305 27.98 -13.91 -2.65
CA LYS A 305 27.63 -15.31 -2.37
C LYS A 305 26.59 -15.88 -3.34
N VAL A 306 26.12 -15.07 -4.30
CA VAL A 306 25.13 -15.52 -5.28
C VAL A 306 25.80 -16.48 -6.26
N VAL A 307 25.23 -17.66 -6.43
CA VAL A 307 25.70 -18.66 -7.41
C VAL A 307 25.01 -18.39 -8.74
N PRO A 308 25.75 -18.14 -9.84
CA PRO A 308 25.15 -17.94 -11.14
C PRO A 308 24.31 -19.14 -11.58
N ARG A 309 23.14 -18.88 -12.14
CA ARG A 309 22.30 -19.87 -12.81
C ARG A 309 22.44 -19.75 -14.33
N ILE A 310 21.95 -20.76 -15.04
CA ILE A 310 22.02 -20.79 -16.51
C ILE A 310 20.90 -19.99 -17.17
N GLU A 311 19.80 -19.74 -16.44
CA GLU A 311 18.62 -19.12 -17.03
C GLU A 311 18.81 -17.63 -17.28
N LYS A 312 18.21 -17.16 -18.38
CA LYS A 312 18.20 -15.76 -18.79
C LYS A 312 16.78 -15.22 -18.85
N VAL A 313 16.53 -14.04 -18.27
CA VAL A 313 15.20 -13.41 -18.23
C VAL A 313 15.22 -12.00 -18.82
N ALA A 314 14.24 -11.72 -19.69
CA ALA A 314 13.97 -10.37 -20.18
C ALA A 314 12.87 -9.71 -19.34
N VAL A 315 13.10 -8.50 -18.86
CA VAL A 315 12.15 -7.69 -18.10
C VAL A 315 11.77 -6.48 -18.95
N ILE A 316 10.50 -6.38 -19.34
CA ILE A 316 9.98 -5.27 -20.15
C ILE A 316 9.36 -4.21 -19.22
N GLY A 317 10.00 -3.05 -19.16
CA GLY A 317 9.65 -1.91 -18.31
C GLY A 317 10.51 -1.86 -17.04
N ALA A 318 11.20 -0.74 -16.82
CA ALA A 318 12.02 -0.45 -15.66
C ALA A 318 11.26 0.35 -14.58
N GLY A 319 9.94 0.19 -14.49
CA GLY A 319 9.13 0.70 -13.39
C GLY A 319 9.28 -0.14 -12.10
N PRO A 320 8.55 0.19 -11.02
CA PRO A 320 8.66 -0.52 -9.73
C PRO A 320 8.47 -2.04 -9.84
N ALA A 321 7.55 -2.50 -10.69
CA ALA A 321 7.32 -3.93 -10.92
C ALA A 321 8.51 -4.61 -11.60
N GLY A 322 9.02 -4.03 -12.68
CA GLY A 322 10.19 -4.59 -13.38
C GLY A 322 11.45 -4.56 -12.53
N LEU A 323 11.69 -3.47 -11.80
CA LEU A 323 12.81 -3.34 -10.87
C LEU A 323 12.72 -4.33 -9.70
N GLY A 324 11.53 -4.54 -9.13
CA GLY A 324 11.30 -5.54 -8.09
C GLY A 324 11.49 -6.98 -8.61
N CYS A 325 11.10 -7.24 -9.85
CA CYS A 325 11.33 -8.52 -10.51
C CYS A 325 12.83 -8.78 -10.73
N ALA A 326 13.53 -7.81 -11.32
CA ALA A 326 14.96 -7.89 -11.62
C ALA A 326 15.81 -8.08 -10.36
N ASP A 327 15.51 -7.37 -9.27
CA ASP A 327 16.22 -7.50 -7.99
C ASP A 327 16.16 -8.93 -7.43
N ILE A 328 14.98 -9.56 -7.41
CA ILE A 328 14.84 -10.93 -6.91
C ILE A 328 15.54 -11.95 -7.80
N LEU A 329 15.42 -11.80 -9.12
CA LEU A 329 16.08 -12.70 -10.09
C LEU A 329 17.61 -12.59 -9.99
N ALA A 330 18.15 -11.37 -9.92
CA ALA A 330 19.58 -11.13 -9.77
C ALA A 330 20.12 -11.76 -8.47
N ARG A 331 19.39 -11.60 -7.35
CA ARG A 331 19.75 -12.26 -6.06
C ARG A 331 19.68 -13.78 -6.11
N ALA A 332 18.90 -14.33 -7.03
CA ALA A 332 18.83 -15.77 -7.27
C ALA A 332 19.88 -16.27 -8.28
N GLY A 333 20.71 -15.38 -8.83
CA GLY A 333 21.78 -15.71 -9.79
C GLY A 333 21.34 -15.82 -11.24
N VAL A 334 20.10 -15.43 -11.57
CA VAL A 334 19.58 -15.41 -12.95
C VAL A 334 20.18 -14.22 -13.69
N GLN A 335 20.54 -14.39 -14.97
CA GLN A 335 20.93 -13.27 -15.83
C GLN A 335 19.70 -12.46 -16.23
N VAL A 336 19.70 -11.15 -15.97
CA VAL A 336 18.53 -10.28 -16.18
C VAL A 336 18.87 -9.11 -17.10
N ASP A 337 18.13 -9.02 -18.20
CA ASP A 337 18.16 -7.87 -19.11
C ASP A 337 16.86 -7.09 -18.97
N VAL A 338 16.94 -5.80 -18.61
CA VAL A 338 15.79 -4.90 -18.43
C VAL A 338 15.71 -3.94 -19.61
N PHE A 339 14.59 -3.95 -20.32
CA PHE A 339 14.32 -3.09 -21.48
C PHE A 339 13.36 -1.97 -21.09
N ASP A 340 13.71 -0.72 -21.33
CA ASP A 340 12.82 0.42 -21.11
C ASP A 340 12.93 1.45 -22.24
N ARG A 341 11.79 2.01 -22.64
CA ARG A 341 11.71 3.02 -23.71
C ARG A 341 12.29 4.37 -23.29
N HIS A 342 12.37 4.65 -21.99
CA HIS A 342 12.85 5.91 -21.46
C HIS A 342 14.37 5.90 -21.26
N PRO A 343 15.01 7.08 -21.20
CA PRO A 343 16.46 7.20 -21.01
C PRO A 343 16.95 6.97 -19.58
N GLU A 344 16.05 6.74 -18.62
CA GLU A 344 16.38 6.46 -17.22
C GLU A 344 15.34 5.49 -16.64
N ILE A 345 15.74 4.67 -15.66
CA ILE A 345 14.85 3.71 -15.00
C ILE A 345 13.81 4.43 -14.12
N GLY A 346 12.86 3.67 -13.58
CA GLY A 346 11.89 4.13 -12.58
C GLY A 346 10.49 4.36 -13.14
N GLY A 347 10.33 4.46 -14.47
CA GLY A 347 9.03 4.73 -15.09
C GLY A 347 8.38 5.99 -14.51
N MET A 348 7.16 5.87 -13.98
CA MET A 348 6.47 6.99 -13.33
C MET A 348 7.18 7.54 -12.07
N LEU A 349 8.07 6.79 -11.42
CA LEU A 349 8.90 7.33 -10.33
C LEU A 349 9.81 8.46 -10.83
N THR A 350 10.29 8.33 -12.06
CA THR A 350 11.21 9.28 -12.69
C THR A 350 10.45 10.35 -13.43
N PHE A 351 9.51 9.97 -14.29
CA PHE A 351 8.87 10.91 -15.23
C PHE A 351 7.48 11.39 -14.81
N GLY A 352 6.84 10.73 -13.83
CA GLY A 352 5.52 11.10 -13.33
C GLY A 352 5.57 11.89 -12.02
N ILE A 353 6.27 11.37 -11.01
CA ILE A 353 6.40 12.00 -9.70
C ILE A 353 7.40 13.16 -9.79
N PRO A 354 7.08 14.39 -9.37
CA PRO A 354 8.02 15.51 -9.46
C PRO A 354 9.23 15.39 -8.50
N PRO A 355 10.35 16.07 -8.81
CA PRO A 355 11.55 16.05 -7.96
C PRO A 355 11.32 16.55 -6.52
N PHE A 356 10.34 17.43 -6.30
CA PHE A 356 10.06 17.98 -4.97
C PHE A 356 9.41 16.96 -4.01
N LYS A 357 9.01 15.79 -4.52
CA LYS A 357 8.56 14.62 -3.74
C LYS A 357 9.59 13.50 -3.72
N LEU A 358 10.34 13.33 -4.81
CA LEU A 358 11.31 12.27 -4.99
C LEU A 358 12.46 12.77 -5.87
N ASP A 359 13.61 13.03 -5.24
CA ASP A 359 14.84 13.40 -5.93
C ASP A 359 15.21 12.36 -7.00
N LYS A 360 15.51 12.81 -8.23
CA LYS A 360 15.81 11.94 -9.37
C LYS A 360 17.18 11.29 -9.29
N THR A 361 18.10 11.87 -8.53
CA THR A 361 19.42 11.27 -8.28
C THR A 361 19.30 9.93 -7.55
N VAL A 362 18.24 9.72 -6.76
CA VAL A 362 17.94 8.45 -6.09
C VAL A 362 17.74 7.31 -7.10
N LEU A 363 17.09 7.60 -8.24
CA LEU A 363 16.84 6.60 -9.28
C LEU A 363 18.11 6.26 -10.03
N SER A 364 18.94 7.25 -10.35
CA SER A 364 20.24 7.02 -10.99
C SER A 364 21.18 6.23 -10.05
N GLN A 365 21.21 6.56 -8.75
CA GLN A 365 21.98 5.78 -7.77
C GLN A 365 21.47 4.35 -7.66
N ARG A 366 20.15 4.14 -7.65
CA ARG A 366 19.56 2.80 -7.65
C ARG A 366 19.90 2.01 -8.91
N ARG A 367 19.94 2.65 -10.08
CA ARG A 367 20.41 2.01 -11.32
C ARG A 367 21.85 1.56 -11.21
N GLU A 368 22.74 2.39 -10.66
CA GLU A 368 24.15 2.01 -10.44
C GLU A 368 24.26 0.80 -9.52
N ILE A 369 23.50 0.77 -8.43
CA ILE A 369 23.45 -0.37 -7.49
C ILE A 369 23.01 -1.64 -8.21
N PHE A 370 21.93 -1.58 -8.99
CA PHE A 370 21.40 -2.72 -9.72
C PHE A 370 22.31 -3.18 -10.86
N THR A 371 22.97 -2.26 -11.54
CA THR A 371 23.99 -2.59 -12.55
C THR A 371 25.16 -3.31 -11.89
N ALA A 372 25.62 -2.86 -10.71
CA ALA A 372 26.67 -3.53 -9.95
C ALA A 372 26.25 -4.92 -9.41
N MET A 373 24.95 -5.17 -9.29
CA MET A 373 24.39 -6.49 -8.97
C MET A 373 24.33 -7.44 -10.19
N GLY A 374 24.66 -6.95 -11.40
CA GLY A 374 24.67 -7.73 -12.63
C GLY A 374 23.38 -7.64 -13.46
N ILE A 375 22.54 -6.62 -13.23
CA ILE A 375 21.36 -6.35 -14.06
C ILE A 375 21.77 -5.46 -15.25
N ASP A 376 21.49 -5.92 -16.47
CA ASP A 376 21.82 -5.19 -17.69
C ASP A 376 20.62 -4.32 -18.14
N PHE A 377 20.81 -3.00 -18.23
CA PHE A 377 19.75 -2.06 -18.61
C PHE A 377 19.88 -1.62 -20.07
N HIS A 378 18.89 -1.96 -20.89
CA HIS A 378 18.70 -1.51 -22.26
C HIS A 378 17.68 -0.35 -22.30
N LEU A 379 18.17 0.86 -21.99
CA LEU A 379 17.37 2.09 -21.99
C LEU A 379 17.23 2.66 -23.40
N ASN A 380 16.22 3.51 -23.61
CA ASN A 380 15.81 3.99 -24.94
C ASN A 380 15.47 2.87 -25.93
N CYS A 381 14.99 1.73 -25.42
CA CYS A 381 14.63 0.56 -26.22
C CYS A 381 13.12 0.29 -26.07
N GLU A 382 12.36 0.49 -27.14
CA GLU A 382 10.92 0.26 -27.17
C GLU A 382 10.58 -1.08 -27.85
N ILE A 383 9.90 -1.95 -27.10
CA ILE A 383 9.43 -3.24 -27.61
C ILE A 383 8.31 -3.03 -28.63
N GLY A 384 8.44 -3.70 -29.77
CA GLY A 384 7.58 -3.53 -30.94
C GLY A 384 8.11 -2.54 -31.97
N ARG A 385 9.08 -1.69 -31.60
CA ARG A 385 9.75 -0.75 -32.52
C ARG A 385 11.21 -1.12 -32.74
N ASP A 386 11.96 -1.27 -31.66
CA ASP A 386 13.41 -1.48 -31.69
C ASP A 386 13.77 -2.97 -31.58
N ILE A 387 12.98 -3.75 -30.82
CA ILE A 387 13.08 -5.21 -30.67
C ILE A 387 11.68 -5.81 -30.71
N THR A 388 11.48 -6.95 -31.37
CA THR A 388 10.16 -7.59 -31.40
C THR A 388 9.90 -8.43 -30.16
N PHE A 389 8.63 -8.57 -29.78
CA PHE A 389 8.25 -9.45 -28.66
C PHE A 389 8.59 -10.93 -28.95
N SER A 390 8.55 -11.34 -30.22
CA SER A 390 8.92 -12.70 -30.62
C SER A 390 10.40 -12.98 -30.34
N ASP A 391 11.29 -12.04 -30.64
CA ASP A 391 12.74 -12.19 -30.39
C ASP A 391 12.98 -12.47 -28.90
N LEU A 392 12.39 -11.65 -28.01
CA LEU A 392 12.50 -11.85 -26.56
C LEU A 392 12.00 -13.21 -26.09
N THR A 393 10.84 -13.66 -26.57
CA THR A 393 10.30 -14.98 -26.16
C THR A 393 11.10 -16.17 -26.72
N SER A 394 11.88 -15.96 -27.78
CA SER A 394 12.73 -16.97 -28.39
C SER A 394 14.11 -17.06 -27.75
N GLU A 395 14.70 -15.91 -27.38
CA GLU A 395 16.07 -15.80 -26.86
C GLU A 395 16.18 -16.00 -25.36
N TYR A 396 15.09 -15.77 -24.61
CA TYR A 396 15.08 -15.84 -23.15
C TYR A 396 14.30 -17.06 -22.63
N ASP A 397 14.65 -17.49 -21.42
CA ASP A 397 13.98 -18.61 -20.73
C ASP A 397 12.63 -18.19 -20.16
N ALA A 398 12.51 -16.93 -19.75
CA ALA A 398 11.25 -16.28 -19.41
C ALA A 398 11.27 -14.78 -19.75
N VAL A 399 10.08 -14.21 -19.89
CA VAL A 399 9.86 -12.77 -20.12
C VAL A 399 8.86 -12.25 -19.09
N PHE A 400 9.19 -11.13 -18.45
CA PHE A 400 8.28 -10.42 -17.54
C PHE A 400 7.79 -9.11 -18.17
N ILE A 401 6.48 -8.87 -18.14
CA ILE A 401 5.85 -7.64 -18.63
C ILE A 401 5.43 -6.77 -17.45
N GLY A 402 6.14 -5.65 -17.25
CA GLY A 402 5.93 -4.67 -16.19
C GLY A 402 5.75 -3.24 -16.71
N VAL A 403 5.04 -3.07 -17.82
CA VAL A 403 4.94 -1.81 -18.59
C VAL A 403 3.99 -0.75 -17.99
N GLY A 404 3.35 -1.04 -16.87
CA GLY A 404 2.44 -0.09 -16.19
C GLY A 404 1.20 0.29 -17.00
N THR A 405 0.59 1.43 -16.66
CA THR A 405 -0.60 1.99 -17.35
C THR A 405 -0.34 3.42 -17.82
N TYR A 406 -0.30 3.63 -19.13
CA TYR A 406 -0.04 4.93 -19.75
C TYR A 406 -1.26 5.52 -20.48
N GLY A 407 -2.40 4.81 -20.50
CA GLY A 407 -3.61 5.27 -21.13
C GLY A 407 -4.24 6.37 -20.31
N MET A 408 -4.30 7.60 -20.83
CA MET A 408 -4.83 8.74 -20.09
C MET A 408 -6.34 8.79 -20.23
N MET A 409 -7.05 8.97 -19.11
CA MET A 409 -8.51 9.11 -19.12
C MET A 409 -8.93 10.46 -19.70
N ARG A 410 -9.82 10.44 -20.70
CA ARG A 410 -10.42 11.63 -21.32
C ARG A 410 -11.67 12.08 -20.57
N ALA A 411 -12.11 13.32 -20.78
CA ALA A 411 -13.38 13.83 -20.27
C ALA A 411 -14.55 13.53 -21.22
N ASP A 412 -14.23 13.16 -22.47
CA ASP A 412 -15.12 13.05 -23.62
C ASP A 412 -15.89 14.34 -23.91
N LEU A 413 -15.21 15.48 -23.75
CA LEU A 413 -15.74 16.82 -24.03
C LEU A 413 -15.26 17.34 -25.40
N PRO A 414 -16.07 18.14 -26.10
CA PRO A 414 -15.60 18.91 -27.26
C PRO A 414 -14.41 19.80 -26.89
N HIS A 415 -13.48 19.99 -27.83
CA HIS A 415 -12.28 20.83 -27.70
C HIS A 415 -11.23 20.36 -26.68
N GLU A 416 -11.20 19.06 -26.35
CA GLU A 416 -10.13 18.50 -25.49
C GLU A 416 -8.72 18.57 -26.07
N ASP A 417 -8.61 18.69 -27.39
CA ASP A 417 -7.33 18.80 -28.09
C ASP A 417 -7.02 20.26 -28.48
N ALA A 418 -7.76 21.24 -27.94
CA ALA A 418 -7.54 22.65 -28.20
C ALA A 418 -6.20 23.15 -27.62
N PRO A 419 -5.53 24.13 -28.25
CA PRO A 419 -4.34 24.76 -27.68
C PRO A 419 -4.63 25.31 -26.28
N GLY A 420 -3.82 24.87 -25.31
CA GLY A 420 -4.00 25.17 -23.88
C GLY A 420 -4.62 24.03 -23.07
N VAL A 421 -5.18 23.00 -23.70
CA VAL A 421 -5.71 21.81 -23.02
C VAL A 421 -4.70 20.66 -23.11
N ILE A 422 -4.25 20.16 -21.96
CA ILE A 422 -3.15 19.20 -21.88
C ILE A 422 -3.48 18.08 -20.90
N GLN A 423 -2.94 16.89 -21.13
CA GLN A 423 -3.03 15.78 -20.19
C GLN A 423 -1.92 15.85 -19.13
N ALA A 424 -2.23 15.42 -17.91
CA ALA A 424 -1.32 15.53 -16.77
C ALA A 424 0.04 14.87 -16.98
N LEU A 425 0.08 13.66 -17.54
CA LEU A 425 1.33 12.91 -17.68
C LEU A 425 2.31 13.57 -18.67
N PRO A 426 1.91 13.99 -19.89
CA PRO A 426 2.77 14.76 -20.78
C PRO A 426 3.33 16.01 -20.12
N PHE A 427 2.50 16.77 -19.39
CA PHE A 427 2.92 17.95 -18.65
C PHE A 427 4.02 17.63 -17.62
N LEU A 428 3.79 16.64 -16.75
CA LEU A 428 4.76 16.24 -15.72
C LEU A 428 6.04 15.66 -16.33
N THR A 429 5.91 14.86 -17.39
CA THR A 429 7.03 14.23 -18.09
C THR A 429 7.91 15.28 -18.76
N ALA A 430 7.32 16.23 -19.49
CA ALA A 430 8.06 17.29 -20.19
C ALA A 430 8.90 18.12 -19.21
N HIS A 431 8.29 18.60 -18.11
CA HIS A 431 9.01 19.39 -17.11
C HIS A 431 10.05 18.58 -16.35
N THR A 432 9.79 17.31 -16.04
CA THR A 432 10.80 16.47 -15.37
C THR A 432 11.99 16.21 -16.28
N ARG A 433 11.76 15.96 -17.58
CA ARG A 433 12.84 15.82 -18.57
C ARG A 433 13.70 17.07 -18.65
N GLN A 434 13.08 18.26 -18.69
CA GLN A 434 13.78 19.54 -18.69
C GLN A 434 14.64 19.71 -17.43
N LEU A 435 14.09 19.41 -16.24
CA LEU A 435 14.82 19.51 -14.97
C LEU A 435 15.99 18.52 -14.88
N MET A 436 15.89 17.39 -15.55
CA MET A 436 16.98 16.40 -15.67
C MET A 436 18.01 16.75 -16.75
N GLY A 437 17.81 17.84 -17.51
CA GLY A 437 18.69 18.22 -18.61
C GLY A 437 18.63 17.28 -19.81
N LEU A 438 17.53 16.54 -19.98
CA LEU A 438 17.34 15.65 -21.12
C LEU A 438 16.97 16.45 -22.38
N PRO A 439 17.27 15.92 -23.58
CA PRO A 439 16.91 16.58 -24.84
C PRO A 439 15.39 16.82 -24.96
N GLU A 440 15.05 17.90 -25.67
CA GLU A 440 13.67 18.19 -26.06
C GLU A 440 13.05 17.01 -26.79
N SER A 441 11.75 16.81 -26.59
CA SER A 441 11.01 15.67 -27.08
C SER A 441 9.73 16.15 -27.75
N GLU A 442 9.54 15.83 -29.02
CA GLU A 442 8.30 16.11 -29.74
C GLU A 442 7.10 15.38 -29.11
N GLU A 443 7.32 14.19 -28.51
CA GLU A 443 6.31 13.44 -27.78
C GLU A 443 5.85 14.14 -26.48
N TYR A 444 6.72 14.94 -25.88
CA TYR A 444 6.50 15.60 -24.58
C TYR A 444 6.86 17.09 -24.68
N PRO A 445 6.09 17.88 -25.44
CA PRO A 445 6.39 19.30 -25.63
C PRO A 445 6.24 20.05 -24.30
N LEU A 446 7.16 20.99 -24.06
CA LEU A 446 7.09 21.85 -22.88
C LEU A 446 5.84 22.74 -22.93
N THR A 447 5.15 22.81 -21.80
CA THR A 447 4.01 23.69 -21.64
C THR A 447 4.45 24.94 -20.90
N ASP A 448 4.32 26.09 -21.55
CA ASP A 448 4.49 27.37 -20.88
C ASP A 448 3.26 27.69 -20.02
N VAL A 449 3.47 27.80 -18.71
CA VAL A 449 2.46 28.17 -17.71
C VAL A 449 2.80 29.46 -16.98
N GLU A 450 3.93 30.11 -17.30
CA GLU A 450 4.39 31.29 -16.59
C GLU A 450 3.40 32.45 -16.78
N GLY A 451 2.98 33.08 -15.68
CA GLY A 451 2.01 34.18 -15.72
C GLY A 451 0.59 33.78 -16.17
N LYS A 452 0.29 32.49 -16.34
CA LYS A 452 -1.01 31.99 -16.83
C LYS A 452 -1.92 31.50 -15.71
N ARG A 453 -3.24 31.51 -15.96
CA ARG A 453 -4.26 30.90 -15.10
C ARG A 453 -4.38 29.42 -15.42
N VAL A 454 -3.94 28.58 -14.49
CA VAL A 454 -3.92 27.12 -14.66
C VAL A 454 -5.09 26.50 -13.88
N VAL A 455 -5.90 25.70 -14.57
CA VAL A 455 -6.93 24.86 -13.94
C VAL A 455 -6.56 23.39 -14.11
N VAL A 456 -6.54 22.64 -13.01
CA VAL A 456 -6.30 21.19 -13.04
C VAL A 456 -7.58 20.46 -12.67
N LEU A 457 -8.08 19.61 -13.57
CA LEU A 457 -9.28 18.80 -13.39
C LEU A 457 -8.91 17.46 -12.76
N GLY A 458 -9.29 17.23 -11.49
CA GLY A 458 -8.97 15.99 -10.78
C GLY A 458 -8.89 16.15 -9.27
N GLY A 459 -8.44 15.11 -8.58
CA GLY A 459 -8.22 15.15 -7.13
C GLY A 459 -7.29 14.05 -6.59
N GLY A 460 -6.54 13.38 -7.48
CA GLY A 460 -5.57 12.35 -7.11
C GLY A 460 -4.18 12.92 -6.85
N ASP A 461 -3.20 12.06 -6.58
CA ASP A 461 -1.81 12.50 -6.41
C ASP A 461 -1.25 13.15 -7.68
N THR A 462 -1.58 12.63 -8.86
CA THR A 462 -1.25 13.27 -10.15
C THR A 462 -1.77 14.71 -10.24
N THR A 463 -2.98 14.96 -9.71
CA THR A 463 -3.54 16.32 -9.66
C THR A 463 -2.69 17.22 -8.76
N MET A 464 -2.33 16.75 -7.55
CA MET A 464 -1.47 17.51 -6.63
C MET A 464 -0.11 17.81 -7.25
N ASP A 465 0.44 16.85 -8.00
CA ASP A 465 1.73 16.98 -8.67
C ASP A 465 1.68 18.05 -9.78
N CYS A 466 0.62 18.06 -10.60
CA CYS A 466 0.40 19.12 -11.61
C CYS A 466 0.22 20.50 -10.98
N LEU A 467 -0.60 20.61 -9.92
CA LEU A 467 -0.88 21.86 -9.22
C LEU A 467 0.42 22.47 -8.65
N ARG A 468 1.18 21.66 -7.91
CA ARG A 468 2.41 22.10 -7.23
C ARG A 468 3.57 22.35 -8.20
N THR A 469 3.59 21.66 -9.34
CA THR A 469 4.49 21.96 -10.46
C THR A 469 4.16 23.31 -11.09
N SER A 470 2.88 23.58 -11.35
CA SER A 470 2.43 24.86 -11.94
C SER A 470 2.77 26.07 -11.06
N ILE A 471 2.66 25.94 -9.73
CA ILE A 471 3.09 26.97 -8.78
C ILE A 471 4.59 27.28 -8.92
N ARG A 472 5.43 26.25 -9.03
CA ARG A 472 6.90 26.39 -9.17
C ARG A 472 7.33 26.97 -10.52
N LEU A 473 6.46 26.88 -11.51
CA LEU A 473 6.63 27.47 -12.83
C LEU A 473 6.02 28.89 -12.93
N ASN A 474 5.75 29.53 -11.79
CA ASN A 474 5.26 30.91 -11.71
C ASN A 474 3.94 31.18 -12.45
N ALA A 475 3.02 30.21 -12.44
CA ALA A 475 1.64 30.45 -12.87
C ALA A 475 1.00 31.60 -12.07
N ALA A 476 0.20 32.44 -12.75
CA ALA A 476 -0.47 33.59 -12.12
C ALA A 476 -1.53 33.16 -11.10
N SER A 477 -2.25 32.08 -11.39
CA SER A 477 -3.17 31.42 -10.46
C SER A 477 -3.24 29.93 -10.76
N VAL A 478 -3.48 29.12 -9.73
CA VAL A 478 -3.57 27.66 -9.87
C VAL A 478 -4.79 27.16 -9.11
N THR A 479 -5.74 26.57 -9.83
CA THR A 479 -7.01 26.09 -9.27
C THR A 479 -7.17 24.58 -9.49
N CYS A 480 -7.43 23.86 -8.40
CA CYS A 480 -7.89 22.47 -8.42
C CYS A 480 -9.41 22.44 -8.56
N ALA A 481 -9.95 21.81 -9.61
CA ALA A 481 -11.37 21.58 -9.78
C ALA A 481 -11.71 20.10 -9.61
N TYR A 482 -12.45 19.77 -8.55
CA TYR A 482 -12.76 18.40 -8.15
C TYR A 482 -14.25 18.15 -7.99
N ARG A 483 -14.75 17.07 -8.60
CA ARG A 483 -16.18 16.71 -8.64
C ARG A 483 -16.78 16.18 -7.34
N ARG A 484 -16.03 16.06 -6.25
CA ARG A 484 -16.55 15.60 -4.95
C ARG A 484 -16.13 16.55 -3.83
N ASP A 485 -16.60 16.26 -2.63
CA ASP A 485 -16.15 16.93 -1.41
C ASP A 485 -14.68 16.62 -1.08
N GLU A 486 -14.08 17.45 -0.21
CA GLU A 486 -12.68 17.34 0.22
C GLU A 486 -12.40 16.00 0.92
N VAL A 487 -13.35 15.51 1.73
CA VAL A 487 -13.19 14.26 2.49
C VAL A 487 -13.06 13.05 1.57
N SER A 488 -13.72 13.10 0.40
CA SER A 488 -13.68 12.04 -0.61
C SER A 488 -12.48 12.12 -1.56
N MET A 489 -11.58 13.11 -1.38
CA MET A 489 -10.44 13.32 -2.27
C MET A 489 -9.45 12.14 -2.19
N PRO A 490 -9.10 11.51 -3.34
CA PRO A 490 -8.22 10.34 -3.34
C PRO A 490 -6.74 10.68 -3.18
N GLY A 491 -6.29 11.90 -3.46
CA GLY A 491 -4.90 12.31 -3.24
C GLY A 491 -4.47 12.19 -1.78
N SER A 492 -3.17 12.04 -1.56
CA SER A 492 -2.58 12.00 -0.22
C SER A 492 -2.94 13.27 0.56
N ARG A 493 -3.42 13.11 1.81
CA ARG A 493 -3.79 14.24 2.67
C ARG A 493 -2.62 15.21 2.88
N LYS A 494 -1.41 14.66 2.97
CA LYS A 494 -0.16 15.40 3.08
C LYS A 494 0.06 16.31 1.87
N GLU A 495 -0.18 15.80 0.67
CA GLU A 495 0.00 16.53 -0.59
C GLU A 495 -1.06 17.61 -0.80
N VAL A 496 -2.31 17.36 -0.40
CA VAL A 496 -3.38 18.37 -0.41
C VAL A 496 -3.05 19.54 0.51
N VAL A 497 -2.56 19.26 1.73
CA VAL A 497 -2.11 20.30 2.67
C VAL A 497 -0.95 21.10 2.09
N ASN A 498 0.04 20.43 1.51
CA ASN A 498 1.20 21.09 0.90
C ASN A 498 0.81 22.00 -0.27
N ALA A 499 -0.10 21.54 -1.14
CA ALA A 499 -0.63 22.33 -2.24
C ALA A 499 -1.39 23.58 -1.76
N ARG A 500 -2.22 23.45 -0.72
CA ARG A 500 -2.95 24.58 -0.12
C ARG A 500 -2.01 25.61 0.48
N GLU A 501 -1.02 25.17 1.26
CA GLU A 501 0.01 26.04 1.83
C GLU A 501 0.85 26.76 0.76
N GLU A 502 1.04 26.12 -0.41
CA GLU A 502 1.77 26.69 -1.55
C GLU A 502 0.93 27.70 -2.37
N GLY A 503 -0.37 27.85 -2.07
CA GLY A 503 -1.25 28.86 -2.68
C GLY A 503 -2.25 28.31 -3.70
N VAL A 504 -2.46 27.00 -3.76
CA VAL A 504 -3.47 26.40 -4.65
C VAL A 504 -4.88 26.69 -4.14
N GLU A 505 -5.75 27.15 -5.04
CA GLU A 505 -7.17 27.31 -4.79
C GLU A 505 -7.93 26.01 -5.07
N PHE A 506 -8.81 25.61 -4.15
CA PHE A 506 -9.59 24.37 -4.31
C PHE A 506 -11.07 24.68 -4.56
N GLN A 507 -11.56 24.28 -5.73
CA GLN A 507 -12.96 24.23 -6.09
C GLN A 507 -13.46 22.79 -5.95
N PHE A 508 -14.09 22.50 -4.82
CA PHE A 508 -14.73 21.21 -4.58
C PHE A 508 -16.15 21.20 -5.13
N ASN A 509 -16.69 20.00 -5.34
CA ASN A 509 -18.05 19.79 -5.83
C ASN A 509 -18.33 20.52 -7.16
N VAL A 510 -17.40 20.43 -8.11
CA VAL A 510 -17.56 20.98 -9.47
C VAL A 510 -17.17 19.95 -10.52
N GLN A 511 -17.97 19.85 -11.58
CA GLN A 511 -17.75 18.91 -12.67
C GLN A 511 -17.67 19.66 -14.02
N PRO A 512 -16.68 19.38 -14.88
CA PRO A 512 -16.59 19.99 -16.21
C PRO A 512 -17.75 19.56 -17.10
N GLN A 513 -18.25 20.50 -17.91
CA GLN A 513 -19.37 20.32 -18.85
C GLN A 513 -18.97 20.66 -20.29
N TYR A 514 -18.10 21.65 -20.50
CA TYR A 514 -17.56 22.01 -21.81
C TYR A 514 -16.25 22.77 -21.67
N ILE A 515 -15.49 22.84 -22.76
CA ILE A 515 -14.27 23.63 -22.88
C ILE A 515 -14.58 24.81 -23.83
N ALA A 516 -14.47 26.03 -23.31
CA ALA A 516 -14.69 27.25 -24.06
C ALA A 516 -13.40 27.65 -24.79
N CYS A 517 -13.55 28.07 -26.05
CA CYS A 517 -12.46 28.52 -26.89
C CYS A 517 -12.77 29.88 -27.52
N ASP A 518 -11.73 30.62 -27.90
CA ASP A 518 -11.85 31.83 -28.72
C ASP A 518 -12.12 31.50 -30.21
N GLU A 519 -12.18 32.54 -31.04
CA GLU A 519 -12.39 32.42 -32.49
C GLU A 519 -11.25 31.68 -33.20
N ASP A 520 -10.03 31.68 -32.63
CA ASP A 520 -8.86 30.95 -33.12
C ASP A 520 -8.82 29.50 -32.60
N GLY A 521 -9.79 29.10 -31.78
CA GLY A 521 -9.89 27.77 -31.19
C GLY A 521 -8.99 27.54 -29.97
N ARG A 522 -8.43 28.59 -29.35
CA ARG A 522 -7.62 28.48 -28.13
C ARG A 522 -8.49 28.50 -26.88
N LEU A 523 -8.09 27.76 -25.85
CA LEU A 523 -8.75 27.72 -24.55
C LEU A 523 -8.92 29.14 -23.94
N THR A 524 -10.13 29.44 -23.45
CA THR A 524 -10.42 30.67 -22.70
C THR A 524 -11.01 30.40 -21.31
N ALA A 525 -11.77 29.31 -21.16
CA ALA A 525 -12.39 28.90 -19.90
C ALA A 525 -12.82 27.42 -19.91
N VAL A 526 -13.09 26.88 -18.72
CA VAL A 526 -13.82 25.62 -18.56
C VAL A 526 -15.20 25.87 -17.97
N GLY A 527 -16.24 25.39 -18.65
CA GLY A 527 -17.60 25.40 -18.15
C GLY A 527 -17.80 24.31 -17.11
N LEU A 528 -18.25 24.68 -15.92
CA LEU A 528 -18.43 23.79 -14.77
C LEU A 528 -19.88 23.83 -14.28
N ILE A 529 -20.32 22.73 -13.66
CA ILE A 529 -21.58 22.65 -12.89
C ILE A 529 -21.28 22.24 -11.45
N ARG A 530 -22.03 22.78 -10.48
CA ARG A 530 -21.90 22.34 -9.08
C ARG A 530 -22.49 20.94 -8.91
N THR A 531 -21.94 20.19 -7.96
CA THR A 531 -22.40 18.85 -7.62
C THR A 531 -22.81 18.77 -6.15
N ALA A 532 -23.75 17.89 -5.82
CA ALA A 532 -24.05 17.49 -4.45
C ALA A 532 -23.73 16.01 -4.25
N MET A 533 -23.15 15.68 -3.10
CA MET A 533 -22.80 14.28 -2.77
C MET A 533 -24.06 13.51 -2.37
N GLY A 534 -24.38 12.46 -3.12
CA GLY A 534 -25.47 11.54 -2.76
C GLY A 534 -25.14 10.66 -1.56
N GLU A 535 -26.06 9.74 -1.27
CA GLU A 535 -25.84 8.68 -0.29
C GLU A 535 -24.68 7.75 -0.70
N PRO A 536 -23.97 7.13 0.27
CA PRO A 536 -22.98 6.10 -0.02
C PRO A 536 -23.60 4.95 -0.83
N GLY A 537 -22.95 4.58 -1.94
CA GLY A 537 -23.33 3.40 -2.71
C GLY A 537 -22.95 2.08 -2.02
N PRO A 538 -23.25 0.92 -2.64
CA PRO A 538 -22.82 -0.40 -2.15
C PRO A 538 -21.30 -0.56 -2.00
N ASP A 539 -20.52 0.22 -2.77
CA ASP A 539 -19.06 0.34 -2.70
C ASP A 539 -18.59 1.31 -1.59
N GLY A 540 -19.51 1.83 -0.77
CA GLY A 540 -19.28 2.86 0.23
C GLY A 540 -18.97 4.25 -0.34
N ARG A 541 -18.89 4.40 -1.67
CA ARG A 541 -18.53 5.67 -2.31
C ARG A 541 -19.76 6.52 -2.54
N ARG A 542 -19.69 7.77 -2.12
CA ARG A 542 -20.71 8.77 -2.43
C ARG A 542 -20.52 9.26 -3.87
N ARG A 543 -21.57 9.19 -4.67
CA ARG A 543 -21.53 9.63 -6.08
C ARG A 543 -22.00 11.09 -6.18
N PRO A 544 -21.26 11.95 -6.88
CA PRO A 544 -21.69 13.33 -7.10
C PRO A 544 -22.87 13.37 -8.07
N ARG A 545 -23.82 14.27 -7.82
CA ARG A 545 -24.97 14.54 -8.68
C ARG A 545 -24.96 16.02 -9.10
N PRO A 546 -25.06 16.35 -10.39
CA PRO A 546 -25.14 17.74 -10.83
C PRO A 546 -26.33 18.48 -10.22
N VAL A 547 -26.13 19.75 -9.89
CA VAL A 547 -27.16 20.67 -9.40
C VAL A 547 -27.58 21.54 -10.58
N ALA A 548 -28.77 21.30 -11.13
CA ALA A 548 -29.25 22.04 -12.30
C ALA A 548 -29.33 23.56 -12.04
N GLY A 549 -28.96 24.38 -13.03
CA GLY A 549 -28.99 25.84 -12.93
C GLY A 549 -27.83 26.43 -12.12
N SER A 550 -26.79 25.63 -11.85
CA SER A 550 -25.59 26.06 -11.11
C SER A 550 -24.35 26.15 -11.99
N GLU A 551 -24.54 26.20 -13.31
CA GLU A 551 -23.49 26.28 -14.31
C GLU A 551 -22.76 27.63 -14.25
N PHE A 552 -21.44 27.60 -14.43
CA PHE A 552 -20.61 28.80 -14.50
C PHE A 552 -19.32 28.52 -15.28
N GLU A 553 -18.67 29.56 -15.78
CA GLU A 553 -17.35 29.44 -16.42
C GLU A 553 -16.24 29.81 -15.44
N LEU A 554 -15.18 29.00 -15.44
CA LEU A 554 -13.93 29.30 -14.75
C LEU A 554 -12.86 29.65 -15.81
N PRO A 555 -12.39 30.90 -15.86
CA PRO A 555 -11.38 31.30 -16.83
C PRO A 555 -10.07 30.52 -16.67
N ALA A 556 -9.50 30.09 -17.78
CA ALA A 556 -8.27 29.29 -17.81
C ALA A 556 -7.49 29.59 -19.09
N ASP A 557 -6.19 29.77 -18.96
CA ASP A 557 -5.28 29.87 -20.11
C ASP A 557 -4.60 28.50 -20.36
N VAL A 558 -4.54 27.65 -19.33
CA VAL A 558 -4.08 26.26 -19.39
C VAL A 558 -5.02 25.37 -18.59
N LEU A 559 -5.52 24.30 -19.20
CA LEU A 559 -6.37 23.28 -18.60
C LEU A 559 -5.64 21.94 -18.59
N ILE A 560 -5.36 21.42 -17.39
CA ILE A 560 -4.67 20.14 -17.22
C ILE A 560 -5.67 19.06 -16.80
N MET A 561 -5.85 18.03 -17.61
CA MET A 561 -6.71 16.88 -17.30
C MET A 561 -5.94 15.82 -16.50
N ALA A 562 -6.42 15.52 -15.28
CA ALA A 562 -5.78 14.59 -14.35
C ALA A 562 -6.79 13.57 -13.79
N PHE A 563 -7.51 12.87 -14.68
CA PHE A 563 -8.57 11.92 -14.30
C PHE A 563 -8.10 10.51 -13.96
N GLY A 564 -6.82 10.23 -14.14
CA GLY A 564 -6.21 8.93 -13.84
C GLY A 564 -5.77 8.21 -15.11
N PHE A 565 -5.32 6.97 -14.91
CA PHE A 565 -4.73 6.13 -15.93
C PHE A 565 -5.52 4.82 -16.09
N GLN A 566 -5.50 4.30 -17.30
CA GLN A 566 -6.03 3.00 -17.70
C GLN A 566 -5.01 2.26 -18.56
N ALA A 567 -5.29 1.00 -18.87
CA ALA A 567 -4.44 0.23 -19.77
C ALA A 567 -4.28 0.98 -21.11
N HIS A 568 -3.07 0.92 -21.66
CA HIS A 568 -2.75 1.49 -22.96
C HIS A 568 -2.71 0.37 -24.01
N ALA A 569 -2.90 0.73 -25.27
CA ALA A 569 -2.75 -0.24 -26.35
C ALA A 569 -1.32 -0.76 -26.40
N MET A 570 -1.17 -2.08 -26.53
CA MET A 570 0.11 -2.76 -26.74
C MET A 570 0.05 -3.53 -28.06
N PRO A 571 0.17 -2.86 -29.23
CA PRO A 571 0.04 -3.51 -30.53
C PRO A 571 1.02 -4.67 -30.72
N TRP A 572 2.20 -4.61 -30.11
CA TRP A 572 3.22 -5.65 -30.12
C TRP A 572 2.79 -6.96 -29.42
N LEU A 573 1.72 -6.95 -28.62
CA LEU A 573 1.11 -8.16 -28.07
C LEU A 573 0.08 -8.81 -28.99
N GLN A 574 -0.37 -8.12 -30.05
CA GLN A 574 -1.38 -8.67 -30.95
C GLN A 574 -0.85 -9.92 -31.65
N GLY A 575 -1.64 -10.99 -31.65
CA GLY A 575 -1.25 -12.27 -32.24
C GLY A 575 -0.32 -13.13 -31.37
N SER A 576 0.15 -12.64 -30.21
CA SER A 576 1.02 -13.41 -29.29
C SER A 576 0.29 -14.55 -28.58
N GLY A 577 -1.04 -14.47 -28.43
CA GLY A 577 -1.85 -15.39 -27.63
C GLY A 577 -2.02 -14.97 -26.16
N ILE A 578 -1.40 -13.87 -25.73
CA ILE A 578 -1.68 -13.26 -24.42
C ILE A 578 -3.07 -12.64 -24.45
N LYS A 579 -3.90 -13.01 -23.46
CA LYS A 579 -5.25 -12.47 -23.33
C LYS A 579 -5.25 -11.21 -22.47
N LEU A 580 -6.08 -10.26 -22.88
CA LEU A 580 -6.40 -9.05 -22.13
C LEU A 580 -7.85 -9.13 -21.63
N ASP A 581 -8.12 -8.53 -20.48
CA ASP A 581 -9.49 -8.37 -20.00
C ASP A 581 -10.24 -7.25 -20.75
N LYS A 582 -11.50 -7.01 -20.36
CA LYS A 582 -12.33 -5.96 -20.98
C LYS A 582 -11.81 -4.54 -20.79
N TRP A 583 -10.87 -4.33 -19.87
CA TRP A 583 -10.23 -3.04 -19.59
C TRP A 583 -8.85 -2.92 -20.24
N GLY A 584 -8.41 -3.94 -20.98
CA GLY A 584 -7.10 -3.99 -21.63
C GLY A 584 -5.95 -4.43 -20.72
N LEU A 585 -6.25 -4.92 -19.51
CA LEU A 585 -5.25 -5.43 -18.56
C LEU A 585 -4.85 -6.86 -18.90
N ILE A 586 -3.60 -7.23 -18.67
CA ILE A 586 -3.09 -8.58 -18.95
C ILE A 586 -3.68 -9.58 -17.94
N GLN A 587 -4.21 -10.69 -18.44
CA GLN A 587 -4.73 -11.77 -17.60
C GLN A 587 -3.62 -12.76 -17.23
N THR A 588 -3.52 -13.06 -15.92
CA THR A 588 -2.56 -14.03 -15.35
C THR A 588 -3.25 -15.01 -14.40
N GLY A 589 -2.57 -16.10 -14.06
CA GLY A 589 -3.01 -17.00 -12.99
C GLY A 589 -4.20 -17.90 -13.36
N ASP A 590 -4.31 -18.26 -14.63
CA ASP A 590 -5.30 -19.25 -15.09
C ASP A 590 -5.10 -20.61 -14.39
N VAL A 591 -6.14 -21.45 -14.37
CA VAL A 591 -6.08 -22.77 -13.73
C VAL A 591 -4.94 -23.60 -14.33
N GLY A 592 -4.01 -24.04 -13.47
CA GLY A 592 -2.81 -24.79 -13.88
C GLY A 592 -1.59 -23.92 -14.23
N TYR A 593 -1.70 -22.60 -14.11
CA TYR A 593 -0.61 -21.63 -14.26
C TYR A 593 -0.26 -21.01 -12.90
N LEU A 594 0.97 -20.50 -12.78
CA LEU A 594 1.40 -19.76 -11.58
C LEU A 594 0.70 -18.38 -11.50
N PRO A 595 0.57 -17.77 -10.31
CA PRO A 595 -0.25 -16.57 -10.08
C PRO A 595 0.00 -15.40 -11.06
N THR A 596 1.25 -15.16 -11.42
CA THR A 596 1.66 -14.06 -12.32
C THR A 596 1.93 -14.52 -13.75
N GLN A 597 1.75 -15.81 -14.04
CA GLN A 597 2.01 -16.37 -15.35
C GLN A 597 0.84 -16.08 -16.29
N THR A 598 1.17 -15.64 -17.51
CA THR A 598 0.18 -15.42 -18.57
C THR A 598 -0.20 -16.74 -19.25
N HIS A 599 -1.00 -16.64 -20.32
CA HIS A 599 -1.40 -17.75 -21.17
C HIS A 599 -0.24 -18.38 -21.97
N LEU A 600 0.92 -17.72 -22.00
CA LEU A 600 2.15 -18.26 -22.57
C LEU A 600 3.05 -18.77 -21.46
N LYS A 601 3.50 -20.02 -21.57
CA LYS A 601 4.28 -20.72 -20.52
C LYS A 601 5.54 -19.98 -20.07
N LYS A 602 6.19 -19.21 -20.95
CA LYS A 602 7.41 -18.46 -20.64
C LYS A 602 7.15 -17.01 -20.22
N VAL A 603 5.91 -16.52 -20.25
CA VAL A 603 5.63 -15.09 -20.09
C VAL A 603 4.83 -14.84 -18.82
N PHE A 604 5.32 -13.89 -18.02
CA PHE A 604 4.77 -13.44 -16.76
C PHE A 604 4.44 -11.95 -16.85
N ALA A 605 3.51 -11.48 -16.05
CA ALA A 605 3.15 -10.06 -15.99
C ALA A 605 2.79 -9.65 -14.56
N GLY A 606 2.98 -8.37 -14.24
CA GLY A 606 2.68 -7.84 -12.91
C GLY A 606 2.65 -6.32 -12.86
N GLY A 607 2.25 -5.81 -11.70
CA GLY A 607 2.04 -4.38 -11.46
C GLY A 607 0.81 -3.84 -12.21
N ASP A 608 0.84 -2.55 -12.54
CA ASP A 608 -0.35 -1.87 -13.05
C ASP A 608 -0.85 -2.44 -14.39
N ALA A 609 0.00 -3.11 -15.17
CA ALA A 609 -0.40 -3.77 -16.41
C ALA A 609 -1.38 -4.94 -16.19
N VAL A 610 -1.45 -5.48 -14.97
CA VAL A 610 -2.37 -6.56 -14.55
C VAL A 610 -3.45 -6.02 -13.61
N HIS A 611 -3.10 -5.14 -12.68
CA HIS A 611 -3.99 -4.71 -11.60
C HIS A 611 -4.67 -3.35 -11.84
N GLY A 612 -4.26 -2.62 -12.89
CA GLY A 612 -4.59 -1.21 -13.07
C GLY A 612 -3.71 -0.28 -12.23
N ALA A 613 -3.85 1.03 -12.44
CA ALA A 613 -3.06 2.03 -11.74
C ALA A 613 -3.23 1.94 -10.21
N ASP A 614 -2.13 1.70 -9.51
CA ASP A 614 -2.11 1.51 -8.05
C ASP A 614 -0.81 2.10 -7.43
N LEU A 615 -0.43 1.67 -6.23
CA LEU A 615 0.72 2.17 -5.50
C LEU A 615 2.05 1.57 -5.99
N VAL A 616 3.12 2.36 -5.88
CA VAL A 616 4.51 1.92 -6.15
C VAL A 616 4.85 0.59 -5.44
N VAL A 617 4.44 0.49 -4.17
CA VAL A 617 4.73 -0.65 -3.31
C VAL A 617 3.98 -1.93 -3.73
N THR A 618 2.75 -1.81 -4.26
CA THR A 618 1.98 -2.96 -4.73
C THR A 618 2.49 -3.43 -6.09
N ALA A 619 2.86 -2.50 -6.97
CA ALA A 619 3.54 -2.84 -8.23
C ALA A 619 4.85 -3.59 -7.98
N MET A 620 5.67 -3.12 -7.03
CA MET A 620 6.91 -3.81 -6.65
C MET A 620 6.66 -5.19 -6.04
N ALA A 621 5.63 -5.34 -5.19
CA ALA A 621 5.25 -6.64 -4.64
C ALA A 621 4.87 -7.64 -5.75
N ALA A 622 4.09 -7.20 -6.74
CA ALA A 622 3.71 -8.03 -7.89
C ALA A 622 4.93 -8.46 -8.73
N GLY A 623 5.89 -7.55 -8.96
CA GLY A 623 7.14 -7.86 -9.64
C GLY A 623 7.97 -8.91 -8.90
N ARG A 624 8.11 -8.76 -7.58
CA ARG A 624 8.82 -9.72 -6.72
C ARG A 624 8.14 -11.09 -6.71
N GLN A 625 6.80 -11.13 -6.74
CA GLN A 625 6.06 -12.38 -6.85
C GLN A 625 6.31 -13.04 -8.21
N ALA A 626 6.34 -12.28 -9.30
CA ALA A 626 6.61 -12.83 -10.63
C ALA A 626 8.01 -13.44 -10.76
N ALA A 627 9.02 -12.82 -10.12
CA ALA A 627 10.34 -13.41 -10.02
C ALA A 627 10.33 -14.77 -9.30
N ARG A 628 9.59 -14.89 -8.19
CA ARG A 628 9.45 -16.17 -7.47
C ARG A 628 8.73 -17.25 -8.30
N ASP A 629 7.69 -16.85 -9.04
CA ASP A 629 6.98 -17.75 -9.94
C ASP A 629 7.90 -18.24 -11.08
N MET A 630 8.73 -17.36 -11.66
CA MET A 630 9.73 -17.75 -12.66
C MET A 630 10.78 -18.71 -12.10
N LEU A 631 11.29 -18.46 -10.89
CA LEU A 631 12.23 -19.38 -10.23
C LEU A 631 11.60 -20.76 -10.00
N THR A 632 10.33 -20.79 -9.57
CA THR A 632 9.56 -22.04 -9.41
C THR A 632 9.43 -22.79 -10.74
N LEU A 633 9.17 -22.07 -11.84
CA LEU A 633 9.13 -22.65 -13.19
C LEU A 633 10.49 -23.25 -13.60
N PHE A 634 11.60 -22.63 -13.23
CA PHE A 634 12.93 -23.14 -13.58
C PHE A 634 13.30 -24.38 -12.77
N ASP A 635 13.03 -24.38 -11.46
CA ASP A 635 13.35 -25.51 -10.59
C ASP A 635 12.50 -26.76 -10.93
N THR A 636 11.26 -26.56 -11.40
CA THR A 636 10.40 -27.66 -11.88
C THR A 636 10.83 -28.26 -13.22
N LYS A 637 11.57 -27.52 -14.06
CA LYS A 637 12.15 -28.05 -15.31
C LYS A 637 13.46 -28.81 -15.08
N ALA A 638 14.16 -28.53 -13.99
CA ALA A 638 15.41 -29.18 -13.63
C ALA A 638 15.21 -30.54 -12.91
N SER A 639 14.00 -30.79 -12.42
CA SER A 639 13.55 -32.04 -11.79
C SER A 639 12.93 -32.99 -12.82
#